data_AF-Q9H1I8-F1
#
_entry.id   AF-Q9H1I8-F1
#
_cell.length_a   1.000
_cell.length_b   1.000
_cell.length_c   1.000
_cell.angle_alpha   90.00
_cell.angle_beta   90.00
_cell.angle_gamma   90.00
#
_symmetry.space_group_name_H-M   'P 1'
#
loop_
_entity.id
_entity.type
_entity.pdbx_description
1 polymer ?
#
loop_
_entity_poly.entity_id
_entity_poly.type
_entity_poly.pdbx_seq_one_letter_code
_entity_poly.pdbx_strand_id
1 'polypeptide(L)'
;MPALPLDQLQITHKDPKTGKLRTSPALHPEQKADRYFVLYKPPPKDNIPALVEEYLERATFVANDLDWLLALPHDKFWCQVIFDETLQKCLDSYLRYVPRKFDEGVASAPEVVDMQKRLHRSVFLTFLRMSTHKESKDHFISPSAFGEILYNNFLFDIPKILDLCVLFGKGNSPLLQKMIGNIFTQQPSYYSDLDETLPTILQVFSNILQHCGLQGDGANTTPQKLEERGRLTPSDMPLLELKDIVLYLCDTCTTLWAFLDIFPLACQTFQKHDFCYRLASFYEAAIPEMESAIKKRRLEDSKLLGDLWQRLSHSRKKLMEIFHIILNQICLLPILESSCDNIQGFIEEFLQIFSSLLQEKRFLRDYDALFPVAEDISLLQQASSVLDETRTAYILQAVESAWEGVDRRKATDAKDPSVIEEPNGEPNGVTVTAEAVSQASSHPENSEEEECMGAAAAVGPAMCGVELDSLISQVKDLLPDLGEGFILACLEYYHYDPEQVINNILEERLAPTLSQLDRNLDREMKPDPTPLLTSRHNVFQNDEFDVFSRDSVDLSRVHKGKSTRKEENTRSLLNDKRAVAAQRQRYEQYSVVVEEVPLQPGESLPYHSVYYEDEYDDTYDGNQVGANDADSDDELISRRPFTIPQVLRTKVPREGQEEDDDDEEDDADEEAPKPDHFVQDPAVLREKAEARRMAFLAKKGYRHDSSTAVAGSPRGHGQSRETTQERRKKEANKATRANHNRRTMADRKRSKGMIPS
;
A
#
# COMPACT_ATOMS: atom_id res chain seq x y z
N MET A 1 -45.76 -25.87 9.73
CA MET A 1 -45.09 -25.11 10.80
C MET A 1 -44.53 -23.85 10.15
N PRO A 2 -44.79 -22.64 10.66
CA PRO A 2 -44.10 -21.45 10.16
C PRO A 2 -42.60 -21.62 10.42
N ALA A 3 -41.76 -21.18 9.48
CA ALA A 3 -40.31 -21.15 9.70
C ALA A 3 -40.00 -20.12 10.80
N LEU A 4 -39.39 -20.57 11.89
CA LEU A 4 -38.93 -19.69 12.97
C LEU A 4 -37.52 -19.16 12.63
N PRO A 5 -37.23 -17.88 12.95
CA PRO A 5 -35.88 -17.36 12.79
C PRO A 5 -34.91 -18.04 13.77
N LEU A 6 -33.65 -18.19 13.38
CA LEU A 6 -32.65 -18.97 14.12
C LEU A 6 -32.40 -18.43 15.55
N ASP A 7 -32.46 -17.12 15.75
CA ASP A 7 -32.33 -16.45 17.05
C ASP A 7 -33.43 -16.81 18.05
N GLN A 8 -34.61 -17.21 17.58
CA GLN A 8 -35.76 -17.61 18.42
C GLN A 8 -35.97 -19.13 18.44
N LEU A 9 -35.24 -19.87 17.61
CA LEU A 9 -35.35 -21.31 17.50
C LEU A 9 -34.74 -21.98 18.73
N GLN A 10 -35.47 -22.94 19.31
CA GLN A 10 -34.98 -23.77 20.41
C GLN A 10 -34.69 -25.19 19.93
N ILE A 11 -33.54 -25.72 20.32
CA ILE A 11 -33.09 -27.07 19.98
C ILE A 11 -33.03 -27.91 21.27
N THR A 12 -33.70 -29.06 21.24
CA THR A 12 -33.65 -30.02 22.34
C THR A 12 -32.45 -30.95 22.14
N HIS A 13 -31.49 -30.90 23.07
CA HIS A 13 -30.35 -31.82 23.09
C HIS A 13 -30.34 -32.64 24.38
N LYS A 14 -29.65 -33.78 24.38
CA LYS A 14 -29.45 -34.57 25.60
C LYS A 14 -28.25 -34.01 26.35
N ASP A 15 -28.46 -33.56 27.58
CA ASP A 15 -27.37 -33.12 28.45
C ASP A 15 -26.46 -34.33 28.74
N PRO A 16 -25.15 -34.27 28.42
CA PRO A 16 -24.24 -35.38 28.61
C PRO A 16 -24.05 -35.76 30.09
N LYS A 17 -24.27 -34.85 31.04
CA LYS A 17 -24.09 -35.12 32.48
C LYS A 17 -25.28 -35.84 33.10
N THR A 18 -26.51 -35.46 32.71
CA THR A 18 -27.74 -35.97 33.35
C THR A 18 -28.52 -36.95 32.48
N GLY A 19 -28.22 -37.03 31.18
CA GLY A 19 -28.99 -37.79 30.19
C GLY A 19 -30.39 -37.23 29.94
N LYS A 20 -30.78 -36.12 30.58
CA LYS A 20 -32.08 -35.47 30.39
C LYS A 20 -32.09 -34.64 29.13
N LEU A 21 -33.27 -34.56 28.50
CA LEU A 21 -33.51 -33.64 27.40
C LEU A 21 -33.55 -32.22 27.95
N ARG A 22 -32.66 -31.36 27.47
CA ARG A 22 -32.60 -29.93 27.77
C ARG A 22 -32.89 -29.16 26.48
N THR A 23 -33.80 -28.21 26.55
CA THR A 23 -34.03 -27.22 25.47
C THR A 23 -33.08 -26.05 25.68
N SER A 24 -32.29 -25.73 24.67
CA SER A 24 -31.44 -24.52 24.62
C SER A 24 -31.78 -23.69 23.40
N PRO A 25 -31.40 -22.40 23.35
CA PRO A 25 -31.38 -21.67 22.08
C PRO A 25 -30.56 -22.43 21.04
N ALA A 26 -30.92 -22.27 19.77
CA ALA A 26 -30.18 -22.85 18.65
C ALA A 26 -28.75 -22.30 18.63
N LEU A 27 -28.59 -20.99 18.81
CA LEU A 27 -27.30 -20.35 18.97
C LEU A 27 -26.80 -20.57 20.41
N HIS A 28 -25.88 -21.52 20.59
CA HIS A 28 -25.30 -21.81 21.91
C HIS A 28 -23.80 -22.15 21.79
N PRO A 29 -22.95 -21.69 22.74
CA PRO A 29 -21.50 -21.94 22.69
C PRO A 29 -21.14 -23.43 22.59
N GLU A 30 -21.91 -24.32 23.24
CA GLU A 30 -21.67 -25.77 23.20
C GLU A 30 -22.02 -26.43 21.85
N GLN A 31 -22.70 -25.72 20.94
CA GLN A 31 -23.01 -26.23 19.60
C GLN A 31 -21.92 -25.94 18.57
N LYS A 32 -20.95 -25.08 18.89
CA LYS A 32 -19.79 -24.86 18.02
C LYS A 32 -18.94 -26.14 17.95
N ALA A 33 -18.34 -26.41 16.81
CA ALA A 33 -17.38 -27.49 16.69
C ALA A 33 -16.03 -27.08 17.28
N ASP A 34 -15.33 -28.06 17.87
CA ASP A 34 -13.99 -27.88 18.44
C ASP A 34 -12.91 -27.97 17.35
N ARG A 35 -13.03 -27.11 16.33
CA ARG A 35 -12.05 -26.97 15.25
C ARG A 35 -11.27 -25.68 15.47
N TYR A 36 -9.94 -25.76 15.39
CA TYR A 36 -9.06 -24.63 15.62
C TYR A 36 -8.65 -23.98 14.30
N PHE A 37 -8.88 -22.68 14.15
CA PHE A 37 -8.47 -21.92 12.96
C PHE A 37 -7.11 -21.25 13.20
N VAL A 38 -6.14 -21.56 12.34
CA VAL A 38 -4.81 -20.92 12.37
C VAL A 38 -4.84 -19.55 11.69
N LEU A 39 -3.98 -18.63 12.11
CA LEU A 39 -3.85 -17.32 11.46
C LEU A 39 -3.22 -17.45 10.07
N TYR A 40 -3.67 -16.62 9.13
CA TYR A 40 -3.08 -16.50 7.80
C TYR A 40 -1.75 -15.74 7.85
N LYS A 41 -0.80 -16.16 7.00
CA LYS A 41 0.41 -15.42 6.67
C LYS A 41 0.55 -15.33 5.15
N PRO A 42 0.98 -14.18 4.60
CA PRO A 42 1.14 -14.03 3.15
C PRO A 42 2.28 -14.90 2.61
N PRO A 43 2.29 -15.18 1.31
CA PRO A 43 3.41 -15.86 0.66
C PRO A 43 4.70 -15.03 0.79
N PRO A 44 5.88 -15.68 0.78
CA PRO A 44 7.15 -14.96 0.82
C PRO A 44 7.32 -14.08 -0.42
N LYS A 45 8.05 -12.96 -0.27
CA LYS A 45 8.38 -12.05 -1.39
C LYS A 45 9.33 -12.69 -2.41
N ASP A 46 10.05 -13.72 -2.01
CA ASP A 46 10.97 -14.47 -2.86
C ASP A 46 10.54 -15.95 -2.88
N ASN A 47 10.72 -16.63 -4.01
CA ASN A 47 10.36 -18.05 -4.17
C ASN A 47 11.35 -19.00 -3.47
N ILE A 48 11.73 -18.70 -2.22
CA ILE A 48 12.60 -19.55 -1.40
C ILE A 48 11.81 -20.81 -1.02
N PRO A 49 12.24 -22.02 -1.45
CA PRO A 49 11.42 -23.23 -1.33
C PRO A 49 10.92 -23.52 0.09
N ALA A 50 11.79 -23.36 1.11
CA ALA A 50 11.43 -23.59 2.51
C ALA A 50 10.31 -22.65 3.00
N LEU A 51 10.37 -21.36 2.63
CA LEU A 51 9.35 -20.39 3.01
C LEU A 51 8.03 -20.61 2.25
N VAL A 52 8.13 -21.06 1.00
CA VAL A 52 6.96 -21.43 0.19
C VAL A 52 6.25 -22.65 0.79
N GLU A 53 7.00 -23.66 1.23
CA GLU A 53 6.45 -24.84 1.91
C GLU A 53 5.74 -24.46 3.22
N GLU A 54 6.35 -23.62 4.06
CA GLU A 54 5.72 -23.11 5.29
C GLU A 54 4.43 -22.32 5.03
N TYR A 55 4.41 -21.54 3.94
CA TYR A 55 3.20 -20.84 3.49
C TYR A 55 2.13 -21.84 3.06
N LEU A 56 2.47 -22.81 2.20
CA LEU A 56 1.53 -23.78 1.64
C LEU A 56 0.91 -24.67 2.73
N GLU A 57 1.70 -25.11 3.72
CA GLU A 57 1.19 -25.88 4.86
C GLU A 57 0.12 -25.08 5.62
N ARG A 58 0.46 -23.85 6.02
CA ARG A 58 -0.46 -22.97 6.77
C ARG A 58 -1.70 -22.60 5.96
N ALA A 59 -1.52 -22.24 4.70
CA ALA A 59 -2.61 -21.89 3.79
C ALA A 59 -3.56 -23.08 3.55
N THR A 60 -3.02 -24.30 3.50
CA THR A 60 -3.83 -25.52 3.36
C THR A 60 -4.73 -25.76 4.57
N PHE A 61 -4.23 -25.55 5.81
CA PHE A 61 -5.09 -25.61 7.01
C PHE A 61 -6.24 -24.61 6.91
N VAL A 62 -5.94 -23.34 6.65
CA VAL A 62 -6.96 -22.29 6.51
C VAL A 62 -7.97 -22.63 5.42
N ALA A 63 -7.52 -23.07 4.23
CA ALA A 63 -8.41 -23.40 3.12
C ALA A 63 -9.33 -24.58 3.44
N ASN A 64 -8.79 -25.65 4.04
CA ASN A 64 -9.59 -26.82 4.40
C ASN A 64 -10.62 -26.51 5.51
N ASP A 65 -10.25 -25.62 6.44
CA ASP A 65 -11.15 -25.20 7.51
C ASP A 65 -12.24 -24.26 7.01
N LEU A 66 -11.93 -23.35 6.08
CA LEU A 66 -12.94 -22.52 5.42
C LEU A 66 -13.87 -23.33 4.52
N ASP A 67 -13.35 -24.32 3.78
CA ASP A 67 -14.19 -25.20 2.97
C ASP A 67 -15.13 -26.04 3.83
N TRP A 68 -14.66 -26.53 4.97
CA TRP A 68 -15.52 -27.19 5.97
C TRP A 68 -16.56 -26.22 6.55
N LEU A 69 -16.17 -24.99 6.88
CA LEU A 69 -17.06 -23.96 7.41
C LEU A 69 -18.19 -23.64 6.43
N LEU A 70 -17.86 -23.51 5.14
CA LEU A 70 -18.85 -23.30 4.07
C LEU A 70 -19.76 -24.50 3.87
N ALA A 71 -19.29 -25.72 4.14
CA ALA A 71 -20.10 -26.94 4.09
C ALA A 71 -21.04 -27.12 5.29
N LEU A 72 -20.88 -26.35 6.36
CA LEU A 72 -21.78 -26.47 7.53
C LEU A 72 -23.22 -26.02 7.20
N PRO A 73 -24.22 -26.65 7.84
CA PRO A 73 -25.60 -26.14 7.85
C PRO A 73 -25.69 -24.73 8.48
N HIS A 74 -26.75 -23.98 8.15
CA HIS A 74 -26.93 -22.59 8.57
C HIS A 74 -26.83 -22.37 10.08
N ASP A 75 -27.49 -23.20 10.90
CA ASP A 75 -27.45 -23.15 12.36
C ASP A 75 -26.02 -23.35 12.92
N LYS A 76 -25.32 -24.37 12.44
CA LYS A 76 -23.96 -24.70 12.89
C LYS A 76 -22.91 -23.71 12.40
N PHE A 77 -23.08 -23.21 11.17
CA PHE A 77 -22.25 -22.13 10.63
C PHE A 77 -22.34 -20.90 11.53
N TRP A 78 -23.57 -20.45 11.84
CA TRP A 78 -23.77 -19.30 12.72
C TRP A 78 -23.26 -19.53 14.15
N CYS A 79 -23.39 -20.74 14.69
CA CYS A 79 -22.75 -21.07 15.98
C CYS A 79 -21.22 -20.95 15.91
N GLN A 80 -20.59 -21.42 14.83
CA GLN A 80 -19.15 -21.32 14.69
C GLN A 80 -18.70 -19.86 14.58
N VAL A 81 -19.29 -19.07 13.69
CA VAL A 81 -18.85 -17.66 13.48
C VAL A 81 -19.07 -16.79 14.72
N ILE A 82 -20.11 -17.05 15.52
CA ILE A 82 -20.42 -16.27 16.72
C ILE A 82 -19.50 -16.65 17.89
N PHE A 83 -19.28 -17.95 18.12
CA PHE A 83 -18.66 -18.43 19.35
C PHE A 83 -17.20 -18.88 19.20
N ASP A 84 -16.65 -18.90 17.98
CA ASP A 84 -15.25 -19.23 17.73
C ASP A 84 -14.43 -17.98 17.38
N GLU A 85 -13.75 -17.43 18.38
CA GLU A 85 -12.85 -16.30 18.21
C GLU A 85 -11.66 -16.59 17.27
N THR A 86 -11.23 -17.86 17.17
CA THR A 86 -10.08 -18.22 16.33
C THR A 86 -10.41 -18.06 14.85
N LEU A 87 -11.66 -18.33 14.48
CA LEU A 87 -12.18 -18.10 13.14
C LEU A 87 -12.17 -16.61 12.79
N GLN A 88 -12.70 -15.74 13.67
CA GLN A 88 -12.70 -14.30 13.40
C GLN A 88 -11.28 -13.76 13.24
N LYS A 89 -10.37 -14.12 14.16
CA LYS A 89 -8.94 -13.75 14.08
C LYS A 89 -8.27 -14.29 12.80
N CYS A 90 -8.63 -15.48 12.35
CA CYS A 90 -8.17 -16.04 11.07
C CYS A 90 -8.64 -15.19 9.88
N LEU A 91 -9.92 -14.86 9.80
CA LEU A 91 -10.47 -14.03 8.72
C LEU A 91 -9.88 -12.61 8.72
N ASP A 92 -9.74 -11.98 9.89
CA ASP A 92 -9.06 -10.69 10.06
C ASP A 92 -7.62 -10.76 9.53
N SER A 93 -6.86 -11.78 9.96
CA SER A 93 -5.48 -11.95 9.51
C SER A 93 -5.36 -12.12 7.99
N TYR A 94 -6.34 -12.78 7.34
CA TYR A 94 -6.36 -12.88 5.89
C TYR A 94 -6.61 -11.52 5.24
N LEU A 95 -7.69 -10.81 5.62
CA LEU A 95 -8.05 -9.52 5.05
C LEU A 95 -6.91 -8.49 5.20
N ARG A 96 -6.28 -8.47 6.38
CA ARG A 96 -5.20 -7.53 6.69
C ARG A 96 -3.93 -7.79 5.88
N TYR A 97 -3.50 -9.05 5.76
CA TYR A 97 -2.15 -9.37 5.26
C TYR A 97 -2.10 -9.96 3.85
N VAL A 98 -3.24 -10.31 3.24
CA VAL A 98 -3.23 -10.80 1.86
C VAL A 98 -2.65 -9.73 0.92
N PRO A 99 -1.74 -10.10 0.00
CA PRO A 99 -1.17 -9.15 -0.96
C PRO A 99 -2.28 -8.64 -1.88
N ARG A 100 -2.41 -7.32 -2.01
CA ARG A 100 -3.33 -6.69 -2.96
C ARG A 100 -2.75 -6.81 -4.38
N LYS A 101 -3.62 -6.81 -5.39
CA LYS A 101 -3.19 -6.97 -6.80
C LYS A 101 -2.26 -5.85 -7.27
N PHE A 102 -2.38 -4.66 -6.69
CA PHE A 102 -1.53 -3.51 -7.03
C PHE A 102 -0.22 -3.48 -6.24
N ASP A 103 -0.01 -4.35 -5.25
CA ASP A 103 1.27 -4.43 -4.53
C ASP A 103 2.39 -4.90 -5.48
N GLU A 104 3.64 -4.70 -5.06
CA GLU A 104 4.81 -5.20 -5.79
C GLU A 104 4.79 -6.74 -5.79
N GLY A 105 4.34 -7.32 -6.90
CA GLY A 105 4.17 -8.77 -7.05
C GLY A 105 5.38 -9.44 -7.70
N VAL A 106 5.81 -10.57 -7.13
CA VAL A 106 6.72 -11.50 -7.79
C VAL A 106 5.95 -12.63 -8.47
N ALA A 107 6.46 -13.10 -9.61
CA ALA A 107 5.94 -14.31 -10.24
C ALA A 107 6.17 -15.51 -9.31
N SER A 108 5.11 -15.95 -8.63
CA SER A 108 5.15 -17.06 -7.66
C SER A 108 4.96 -18.41 -8.36
N ALA A 109 5.34 -19.50 -7.68
CA ALA A 109 5.06 -20.85 -8.16
C ALA A 109 3.54 -21.08 -8.36
N PRO A 110 3.11 -21.86 -9.38
CA PRO A 110 1.69 -22.10 -9.66
C PRO A 110 0.89 -22.61 -8.45
N GLU A 111 1.51 -23.44 -7.61
CA GLU A 111 0.92 -23.98 -6.37
C GLU A 111 0.48 -22.88 -5.40
N VAL A 112 1.29 -21.82 -5.26
CA VAL A 112 0.97 -20.65 -4.43
C VAL A 112 -0.18 -19.87 -5.04
N VAL A 113 -0.19 -19.69 -6.37
CA VAL A 113 -1.23 -18.95 -7.09
C VAL A 113 -2.58 -19.66 -6.95
N ASP A 114 -2.63 -20.98 -7.12
CA ASP A 114 -3.86 -21.76 -6.99
C ASP A 114 -4.37 -21.78 -5.55
N MET A 115 -3.47 -21.88 -4.56
CA MET A 115 -3.84 -21.78 -3.15
C MET A 115 -4.40 -20.40 -2.79
N GLN A 116 -3.78 -19.31 -3.24
CA GLN A 116 -4.29 -17.96 -3.04
C GLN A 116 -5.67 -17.78 -3.67
N LYS A 117 -5.90 -18.30 -4.89
CA LYS A 117 -7.22 -18.27 -5.53
C LYS A 117 -8.28 -19.03 -4.74
N ARG A 118 -7.94 -20.21 -4.20
CA ARG A 118 -8.84 -21.00 -3.34
C ARG A 118 -9.20 -20.22 -2.07
N LEU A 119 -8.21 -19.67 -1.37
CA LEU A 119 -8.43 -18.85 -0.19
C LEU A 119 -9.26 -17.59 -0.50
N HIS A 120 -8.94 -16.87 -1.57
CA HIS A 120 -9.67 -15.67 -2.00
C HIS A 120 -11.15 -15.96 -2.23
N ARG A 121 -11.46 -17.06 -2.93
CA ARG A 121 -12.84 -17.51 -3.13
C ARG A 121 -13.52 -17.91 -1.83
N SER A 122 -12.89 -18.75 -1.01
CA SER A 122 -13.52 -19.25 0.22
C SER A 122 -13.78 -18.13 1.23
N VAL A 123 -12.84 -17.20 1.41
CA VAL A 123 -13.02 -16.03 2.29
C VAL A 123 -14.18 -15.16 1.82
N PHE A 124 -14.26 -14.83 0.52
CA PHE A 124 -15.36 -14.04 -0.03
C PHE A 124 -16.72 -14.70 0.25
N LEU A 125 -16.83 -16.00 0.01
CA LEU A 125 -18.07 -16.76 0.25
C LEU A 125 -18.42 -16.82 1.74
N THR A 126 -17.43 -16.89 2.64
CA THR A 126 -17.66 -16.84 4.09
C THR A 126 -18.25 -15.50 4.49
N PHE A 127 -17.67 -14.38 4.04
CA PHE A 127 -18.23 -13.03 4.31
C PHE A 127 -19.58 -12.80 3.64
N LEU A 128 -19.81 -13.34 2.44
CA LEU A 128 -21.12 -13.31 1.78
C LEU A 128 -22.18 -13.99 2.64
N ARG A 129 -21.88 -15.18 3.16
CA ARG A 129 -22.80 -15.91 4.04
C ARG A 129 -23.07 -15.15 5.34
N MET A 130 -22.04 -14.57 5.96
CA MET A 130 -22.20 -13.73 7.17
C MET A 130 -22.97 -12.43 6.90
N SER A 131 -22.86 -11.84 5.71
CA SER A 131 -23.62 -10.63 5.35
C SER A 131 -25.08 -10.92 4.97
N THR A 132 -25.48 -12.19 4.83
CA THR A 132 -26.81 -12.60 4.36
C THR A 132 -27.68 -13.07 5.53
N HIS A 133 -28.56 -12.19 6.02
CA HIS A 133 -29.49 -12.52 7.12
C HIS A 133 -30.61 -13.52 6.75
N LYS A 134 -30.83 -13.76 5.44
CA LYS A 134 -31.81 -14.71 4.89
C LYS A 134 -31.13 -15.62 3.86
N GLU A 135 -30.57 -16.74 4.30
CA GLU A 135 -29.93 -17.74 3.43
C GLU A 135 -30.96 -18.51 2.59
N SER A 136 -32.12 -18.81 3.19
CA SER A 136 -33.26 -19.42 2.49
C SER A 136 -34.59 -19.05 3.15
N LYS A 137 -35.71 -19.61 2.66
CA LYS A 137 -37.04 -19.41 3.26
C LYS A 137 -37.13 -20.00 4.68
N ASP A 138 -36.39 -21.07 4.94
CA ASP A 138 -36.40 -21.79 6.22
C ASP A 138 -35.20 -21.42 7.12
N HIS A 139 -34.17 -20.78 6.55
CA HIS A 139 -32.93 -20.44 7.22
C HIS A 139 -32.70 -18.94 7.16
N PHE A 140 -33.12 -18.25 8.22
CA PHE A 140 -32.97 -16.81 8.37
C PHE A 140 -32.82 -16.41 9.84
N ILE A 141 -32.30 -15.22 10.06
CA ILE A 141 -32.15 -14.54 11.35
C ILE A 141 -33.03 -13.29 11.32
N SER A 142 -33.68 -12.96 12.44
CA SER A 142 -34.43 -11.72 12.57
C SER A 142 -33.52 -10.52 12.29
N PRO A 143 -33.94 -9.51 11.51
CA PRO A 143 -33.11 -8.36 11.14
C PRO A 143 -32.37 -7.66 12.29
N SER A 144 -33.07 -7.39 13.40
CA SER A 144 -32.49 -6.76 14.60
C SER A 144 -31.43 -7.64 15.27
N ALA A 145 -31.76 -8.92 15.50
CA ALA A 145 -30.83 -9.88 16.10
C ALA A 145 -29.60 -10.10 15.21
N PHE A 146 -29.79 -10.12 13.89
CA PHE A 146 -28.68 -10.21 12.93
C PHE A 146 -27.74 -9.01 13.06
N GLY A 147 -28.26 -7.78 13.07
CA GLY A 147 -27.44 -6.57 13.23
C GLY A 147 -26.67 -6.53 14.55
N GLU A 148 -27.30 -6.97 15.65
CA GLU A 148 -26.65 -7.12 16.95
C GLU A 148 -25.56 -8.21 16.93
N ILE A 149 -25.81 -9.35 16.31
CA ILE A 149 -24.84 -10.44 16.17
C ILE A 149 -23.60 -9.97 15.40
N LEU A 150 -23.78 -9.25 14.28
CA LEU A 150 -22.65 -8.77 13.50
C LEU A 150 -21.74 -7.84 14.30
N TYR A 151 -22.36 -6.84 14.95
CA TYR A 151 -21.64 -5.77 15.65
C TYR A 151 -21.00 -6.26 16.95
N ASN A 152 -21.76 -6.97 17.79
CA ASN A 152 -21.29 -7.35 19.13
C ASN A 152 -20.20 -8.45 19.10
N ASN A 153 -20.12 -9.23 18.02
CA ASN A 153 -19.11 -10.28 17.87
C ASN A 153 -17.94 -9.87 16.96
N PHE A 154 -17.83 -8.58 16.58
CA PHE A 154 -16.77 -8.05 15.71
C PHE A 154 -16.63 -8.85 14.40
N LEU A 155 -17.76 -9.27 13.82
CA LEU A 155 -17.75 -10.04 12.56
C LEU A 155 -17.44 -9.12 11.38
N PHE A 156 -17.86 -7.86 11.47
CA PHE A 156 -17.51 -6.79 10.56
C PHE A 156 -17.03 -5.59 11.39
N ASP A 157 -15.96 -4.97 10.92
CA ASP A 157 -15.43 -3.70 11.42
C ASP A 157 -15.16 -2.81 10.21
N ILE A 158 -15.04 -1.50 10.40
CA ILE A 158 -14.73 -0.57 9.30
C ILE A 158 -13.45 -0.98 8.53
N PRO A 159 -12.32 -1.34 9.17
CA PRO A 159 -11.14 -1.82 8.44
C PRO A 159 -11.41 -3.07 7.61
N LYS A 160 -12.16 -4.06 8.15
CA LYS A 160 -12.52 -5.28 7.42
C LYS A 160 -13.40 -4.96 6.20
N ILE A 161 -14.31 -3.99 6.32
CA ILE A 161 -15.17 -3.55 5.21
C ILE A 161 -14.32 -2.88 4.11
N LEU A 162 -13.39 -2.00 4.48
CA LEU A 162 -12.44 -1.39 3.55
C LEU A 162 -11.62 -2.46 2.81
N ASP A 163 -11.09 -3.43 3.54
CA ASP A 163 -10.34 -4.56 2.98
C ASP A 163 -11.19 -5.43 2.04
N LEU A 164 -12.45 -5.70 2.40
CA LEU A 164 -13.37 -6.44 1.53
C LEU A 164 -13.60 -5.70 0.19
N CYS A 165 -13.83 -4.38 0.24
CA CYS A 165 -14.04 -3.56 -0.94
C CYS A 165 -12.83 -3.58 -1.88
N VAL A 166 -11.62 -3.37 -1.36
CA VAL A 166 -10.42 -3.34 -2.19
C VAL A 166 -10.03 -4.72 -2.74
N LEU A 167 -10.30 -5.80 -2.00
CA LEU A 167 -9.94 -7.17 -2.42
C LEU A 167 -10.93 -7.81 -3.40
N PHE A 168 -12.22 -7.48 -3.29
CA PHE A 168 -13.29 -8.17 -4.03
C PHE A 168 -14.12 -7.26 -4.95
N GLY A 169 -13.95 -5.94 -4.85
CA GLY A 169 -14.78 -4.95 -5.55
C GLY A 169 -14.70 -5.06 -7.08
N LYS A 170 -13.49 -5.13 -7.65
CA LYS A 170 -13.31 -5.09 -9.12
C LYS A 170 -14.03 -6.21 -9.88
N GLY A 171 -14.18 -7.41 -9.29
CA GLY A 171 -14.80 -8.56 -9.95
C GLY A 171 -16.21 -8.91 -9.47
N ASN A 172 -16.55 -8.58 -8.22
CA ASN A 172 -17.82 -8.98 -7.60
C ASN A 172 -18.63 -7.75 -7.14
N SER A 173 -18.43 -6.59 -7.76
CA SER A 173 -19.00 -5.30 -7.32
C SER A 173 -20.50 -5.40 -6.99
N PRO A 174 -21.41 -5.86 -7.88
CA PRO A 174 -22.84 -5.86 -7.57
C PRO A 174 -23.23 -6.69 -6.34
N LEU A 175 -22.51 -7.80 -6.14
CA LEU A 175 -22.75 -8.70 -5.01
C LEU A 175 -22.20 -8.08 -3.72
N LEU A 176 -21.03 -7.45 -3.78
CA LEU A 176 -20.43 -6.76 -2.65
C LEU A 176 -21.22 -5.52 -2.24
N GLN A 177 -21.75 -4.74 -3.19
CA GLN A 177 -22.68 -3.63 -2.92
C GLN A 177 -23.89 -4.12 -2.11
N LYS A 178 -24.47 -5.26 -2.48
CA LYS A 178 -25.57 -5.88 -1.72
C LYS A 178 -25.12 -6.32 -0.32
N MET A 179 -23.93 -6.91 -0.19
CA MET A 179 -23.38 -7.33 1.11
C MET A 179 -23.19 -6.14 2.05
N ILE A 180 -22.45 -5.12 1.60
CA ILE A 180 -22.14 -3.91 2.38
C ILE A 180 -23.42 -3.09 2.65
N GLY A 181 -24.27 -2.90 1.63
CA GLY A 181 -25.56 -2.24 1.82
C GLY A 181 -26.44 -2.95 2.85
N ASN A 182 -26.48 -4.29 2.85
CA ASN A 182 -27.28 -5.03 3.83
C ASN A 182 -26.72 -4.89 5.25
N ILE A 183 -25.39 -4.97 5.47
CA ILE A 183 -24.83 -4.81 6.82
C ILE A 183 -25.12 -3.42 7.41
N PHE A 184 -24.96 -2.34 6.64
CA PHE A 184 -25.26 -0.97 7.09
C PHE A 184 -26.76 -0.74 7.28
N THR A 185 -27.61 -1.41 6.50
CA THR A 185 -29.06 -1.32 6.66
C THR A 185 -29.53 -2.03 7.94
N GLN A 186 -29.04 -3.24 8.21
CA GLN A 186 -29.45 -4.00 9.40
C GLN A 186 -28.76 -3.51 10.69
N GLN A 187 -27.58 -2.89 10.57
CA GLN A 187 -26.84 -2.31 11.67
C GLN A 187 -26.33 -0.90 11.30
N PRO A 188 -27.12 0.15 11.58
CA PRO A 188 -26.73 1.52 11.28
C PRO A 188 -25.58 2.06 12.14
N SER A 189 -25.23 1.44 13.27
CA SER A 189 -24.12 1.91 14.12
C SER A 189 -22.78 1.93 13.38
N TYR A 190 -22.61 1.17 12.31
CA TYR A 190 -21.41 1.27 11.46
C TYR A 190 -21.23 2.65 10.82
N TYR A 191 -22.28 3.46 10.65
CA TYR A 191 -22.11 4.86 10.23
C TYR A 191 -21.43 5.69 11.32
N SER A 192 -21.71 5.43 12.60
CA SER A 192 -21.04 6.07 13.73
C SER A 192 -19.58 5.60 13.83
N ASP A 193 -19.32 4.30 13.67
CA ASP A 193 -17.95 3.78 13.64
C ASP A 193 -17.14 4.40 12.49
N LEU A 194 -17.77 4.59 11.31
CA LEU A 194 -17.15 5.26 10.18
C LEU A 194 -16.85 6.74 10.51
N ASP A 195 -17.81 7.44 11.12
CA ASP A 195 -17.66 8.83 11.58
C ASP A 195 -16.50 8.99 12.58
N GLU A 196 -16.33 8.02 13.49
CA GLU A 196 -15.23 7.98 14.45
C GLU A 196 -13.88 7.56 13.82
N THR A 197 -13.92 6.78 12.73
CA THR A 197 -12.72 6.34 12.00
C THR A 197 -12.17 7.44 11.09
N LEU A 198 -13.01 8.32 10.53
CA LEU A 198 -12.59 9.36 9.58
C LEU A 198 -11.49 10.30 10.07
N PRO A 199 -11.47 10.78 11.33
CA PRO A 199 -10.35 11.53 11.86
C PRO A 199 -9.02 10.79 11.76
N THR A 200 -9.03 9.46 11.95
CA THR A 200 -7.82 8.63 11.80
C THR A 200 -7.40 8.51 10.34
N ILE A 201 -8.34 8.40 9.40
CA ILE A 201 -8.07 8.42 7.95
C ILE A 201 -7.45 9.76 7.53
N LEU A 202 -8.01 10.89 7.99
CA LEU A 202 -7.45 12.22 7.72
C LEU A 202 -6.07 12.42 8.36
N GLN A 203 -5.83 11.80 9.52
CA GLN A 203 -4.51 11.80 10.14
C GLN A 203 -3.47 11.05 9.30
N VAL A 204 -3.85 10.03 8.53
CA VAL A 204 -2.94 9.34 7.59
C VAL A 204 -2.37 10.31 6.55
N PHE A 205 -3.22 11.11 5.90
CA PHE A 205 -2.78 12.14 4.95
C PHE A 205 -1.87 13.18 5.61
N SER A 206 -2.22 13.59 6.83
CA SER A 206 -1.41 14.54 7.62
C SER A 206 -0.04 13.96 7.98
N ASN A 207 0.02 12.69 8.36
CA ASN A 207 1.28 11.99 8.65
C ASN A 207 2.16 11.88 7.40
N ILE A 208 1.58 11.62 6.22
CA ILE A 208 2.32 11.59 4.95
C ILE A 208 2.97 12.96 4.68
N LEU A 209 2.23 14.06 4.84
CA LEU A 209 2.78 15.42 4.69
C LEU A 209 3.89 15.70 5.71
N GLN A 210 3.68 15.34 6.98
CA GLN A 210 4.65 15.53 8.05
C GLN A 210 5.94 14.73 7.79
N HIS A 211 5.82 13.49 7.32
CA HIS A 211 6.96 12.64 6.97
C HIS A 211 7.76 13.19 5.78
N CYS A 212 7.10 13.88 4.85
CA CYS A 212 7.73 14.55 3.72
C CYS A 212 8.25 15.96 4.06
N GLY A 213 8.06 16.46 5.29
CA GLY A 213 8.41 17.83 5.64
C GLY A 213 7.58 18.89 4.91
N LEU A 214 6.37 18.54 4.45
CA LEU A 214 5.49 19.40 3.63
C LEU A 214 4.37 20.05 4.42
N GLN A 215 4.29 19.80 5.72
CA GLN A 215 3.31 20.46 6.56
C GLN A 215 3.68 21.95 6.67
N GLY A 216 2.80 22.82 6.17
CA GLY A 216 2.98 24.25 6.33
C GLY A 216 2.99 24.62 7.81
N ASP A 217 3.89 25.52 8.19
CA ASP A 217 4.04 26.11 9.54
C ASP A 217 2.85 27.02 9.92
N GLY A 218 1.64 26.68 9.47
CA GLY A 218 0.41 27.43 9.60
C GLY A 218 -0.32 27.12 10.90
N ALA A 219 -0.15 28.01 11.88
CA ALA A 219 -0.98 28.22 13.08
C ALA A 219 -0.79 27.31 14.31
N ASN A 220 0.32 26.58 14.43
CA ASN A 220 0.78 26.15 15.76
C ASN A 220 1.78 27.17 16.31
N THR A 221 1.31 28.15 17.08
CA THR A 221 2.11 29.08 17.90
C THR A 221 2.81 28.38 19.08
N THR A 222 3.12 27.10 18.95
CA THR A 222 3.86 26.33 19.94
C THR A 222 5.34 26.32 19.57
N PRO A 223 6.25 26.81 20.43
CA PRO A 223 7.67 26.79 20.15
C PRO A 223 8.14 25.35 19.94
N GLN A 224 8.66 25.07 18.75
CA GLN A 224 9.19 23.77 18.39
C GLN A 224 10.52 23.53 19.14
N LYS A 225 10.73 22.32 19.66
CA LYS A 225 12.01 21.98 20.29
C LYS A 225 13.10 22.00 19.21
N LEU A 226 14.24 22.64 19.50
CA LEU A 226 15.41 22.71 18.61
C LEU A 226 15.94 21.33 18.15
N GLU A 227 15.52 20.24 18.82
CA GLU A 227 15.84 18.86 18.45
C GLU A 227 14.90 18.21 17.42
N GLU A 228 13.72 18.77 17.13
CA GLU A 228 12.90 18.30 16.01
C GLU A 228 13.50 18.84 14.70
N ARG A 229 14.50 18.11 14.19
CA ARG A 229 14.99 18.35 12.84
C ARG A 229 13.82 18.18 11.88
N GLY A 230 13.52 19.24 11.13
CA GLY A 230 12.59 19.19 10.01
C GLY A 230 12.86 17.94 9.18
N ARG A 231 11.82 17.15 8.93
CA ARG A 231 11.93 15.95 8.12
C ARG A 231 12.43 16.33 6.72
N LEU A 232 13.21 15.44 6.14
CA LEU A 232 13.76 15.64 4.80
C LEU A 232 12.61 15.67 3.78
N THR A 233 12.76 16.53 2.77
CA THR A 233 11.82 16.56 1.64
C THR A 233 11.93 15.26 0.83
N PRO A 234 10.93 14.89 0.02
CA PRO A 234 11.02 13.79 -0.94
C PRO A 234 12.28 13.83 -1.83
N SER A 235 12.78 15.03 -2.12
CA SER A 235 14.01 15.24 -2.89
C SER A 235 15.27 14.74 -2.14
N ASP A 236 15.29 14.81 -0.81
CA ASP A 236 16.48 14.54 0.02
C ASP A 236 16.38 13.26 0.86
N MET A 237 15.17 12.74 1.10
CA MET A 237 14.95 11.59 1.97
C MET A 237 15.49 10.28 1.38
N PRO A 238 15.83 9.27 2.20
CA PRO A 238 16.27 7.97 1.70
C PRO A 238 15.26 7.36 0.70
N LEU A 239 15.77 6.77 -0.38
CA LEU A 239 14.95 6.27 -1.49
C LEU A 239 13.94 5.19 -1.05
N LEU A 240 14.32 4.36 -0.07
CA LEU A 240 13.42 3.36 0.54
C LEU A 240 12.30 4.01 1.38
N GLU A 241 12.56 5.13 2.06
CA GLU A 241 11.51 5.85 2.78
C GLU A 241 10.52 6.50 1.79
N LEU A 242 11.02 7.07 0.69
CA LEU A 242 10.15 7.58 -0.39
C LEU A 242 9.29 6.46 -0.98
N LYS A 243 9.87 5.27 -1.21
CA LYS A 243 9.14 4.09 -1.66
C LYS A 243 8.00 3.73 -0.70
N ASP A 244 8.28 3.63 0.60
CA ASP A 244 7.27 3.27 1.60
C ASP A 244 6.14 4.31 1.68
N ILE A 245 6.46 5.61 1.57
CA ILE A 245 5.46 6.68 1.56
C ILE A 245 4.55 6.59 0.33
N VAL A 246 5.11 6.41 -0.85
CA VAL A 246 4.33 6.33 -2.10
C VAL A 246 3.50 5.04 -2.14
N LEU A 247 4.03 3.91 -1.64
CA LEU A 247 3.28 2.67 -1.49
C LEU A 247 2.10 2.83 -0.52
N TYR A 248 2.35 3.46 0.63
CA TYR A 248 1.31 3.67 1.63
C TYR A 248 0.22 4.63 1.13
N LEU A 249 0.60 5.69 0.41
CA LEU A 249 -0.33 6.59 -0.26
C LEU A 249 -1.17 5.83 -1.30
N CYS A 250 -0.52 5.01 -2.13
CA CYS A 250 -1.18 4.22 -3.17
C CYS A 250 -2.20 3.25 -2.59
N ASP A 251 -1.84 2.51 -1.54
CA ASP A 251 -2.77 1.62 -0.84
C ASP A 251 -3.94 2.40 -0.22
N THR A 252 -3.65 3.49 0.50
CA THR A 252 -4.68 4.32 1.14
C THR A 252 -5.69 4.86 0.13
N CYS A 253 -5.21 5.48 -0.96
CA CYS A 253 -6.08 6.03 -2.01
C CYS A 253 -6.90 4.94 -2.70
N THR A 254 -6.29 3.78 -3.00
CA THR A 254 -6.99 2.70 -3.69
C THR A 254 -8.05 2.06 -2.81
N THR A 255 -7.75 1.87 -1.52
CA THR A 255 -8.67 1.29 -0.54
C THR A 255 -9.86 2.20 -0.27
N LEU A 256 -9.62 3.51 -0.08
CA LEU A 256 -10.71 4.48 0.10
C LEU A 256 -11.59 4.60 -1.14
N TRP A 257 -10.98 4.65 -2.33
CA TRP A 257 -11.72 4.68 -3.59
C TRP A 257 -12.58 3.43 -3.76
N ALA A 258 -12.01 2.24 -3.57
CA ALA A 258 -12.74 0.99 -3.71
C ALA A 258 -13.90 0.89 -2.71
N PHE A 259 -13.74 1.43 -1.49
CA PHE A 259 -14.84 1.50 -0.53
C PHE A 259 -15.99 2.39 -1.01
N LEU A 260 -15.70 3.60 -1.48
CA LEU A 260 -16.74 4.55 -1.94
C LEU A 260 -17.39 4.13 -3.27
N ASP A 261 -16.65 3.45 -4.14
CA ASP A 261 -17.18 2.85 -5.37
C ASP A 261 -18.23 1.74 -5.05
N ILE A 262 -17.96 0.95 -4.01
CA ILE A 262 -18.87 -0.12 -3.57
C ILE A 262 -19.99 0.38 -2.67
N PHE A 263 -19.74 1.41 -1.86
CA PHE A 263 -20.72 1.92 -0.91
C PHE A 263 -20.76 3.45 -0.91
N PRO A 264 -21.32 4.06 -1.96
CA PRO A 264 -21.32 5.51 -2.12
C PRO A 264 -22.16 6.22 -1.04
N LEU A 265 -23.12 5.54 -0.39
CA LEU A 265 -23.88 6.11 0.74
C LEU A 265 -23.01 6.59 1.91
N ALA A 266 -21.77 6.10 2.02
CA ALA A 266 -20.80 6.60 2.99
C ALA A 266 -20.29 8.03 2.69
N CYS A 267 -20.45 8.54 1.46
CA CYS A 267 -19.92 9.85 1.06
C CYS A 267 -20.41 11.00 1.95
N GLN A 268 -21.65 10.94 2.44
CA GLN A 268 -22.17 11.97 3.36
C GLN A 268 -21.38 11.98 4.68
N THR A 269 -21.02 10.80 5.20
CA THR A 269 -20.19 10.68 6.41
C THR A 269 -18.80 11.23 6.16
N PHE A 270 -18.20 10.96 4.99
CA PHE A 270 -16.91 11.55 4.60
C PHE A 270 -16.99 13.08 4.56
N GLN A 271 -17.97 13.63 3.85
CA GLN A 271 -18.07 15.08 3.66
C GLN A 271 -18.39 15.84 4.95
N LYS A 272 -19.04 15.21 5.94
CA LYS A 272 -19.19 15.76 7.30
C LYS A 272 -17.85 16.17 7.94
N HIS A 273 -16.74 15.54 7.55
CA HIS A 273 -15.38 15.85 8.01
C HIS A 273 -14.59 16.74 7.04
N ASP A 274 -15.28 17.45 6.13
CA ASP A 274 -14.67 18.34 5.13
C ASP A 274 -13.65 17.63 4.22
N PHE A 275 -13.97 16.38 3.86
CA PHE A 275 -13.03 15.49 3.17
C PHE A 275 -12.61 16.02 1.80
N CYS A 276 -13.53 16.63 1.04
CA CYS A 276 -13.21 17.23 -0.26
C CYS A 276 -12.11 18.29 -0.19
N TYR A 277 -12.21 19.24 0.75
CA TYR A 277 -11.19 20.27 0.95
C TYR A 277 -9.87 19.67 1.47
N ARG A 278 -9.94 18.75 2.43
CA ARG A 278 -8.75 18.11 3.01
C ARG A 278 -7.98 17.27 1.98
N LEU A 279 -8.68 16.62 1.07
CA LEU A 279 -8.09 15.91 -0.05
C LEU A 279 -7.45 16.86 -1.07
N ALA A 280 -8.15 17.93 -1.46
CA ALA A 280 -7.64 18.92 -2.42
C ALA A 280 -6.37 19.62 -1.90
N SER A 281 -6.39 20.07 -0.64
CA SER A 281 -5.22 20.68 0.02
C SER A 281 -4.06 19.69 0.21
N PHE A 282 -4.34 18.43 0.54
CA PHE A 282 -3.32 17.38 0.56
C PHE A 282 -2.68 17.18 -0.82
N TYR A 283 -3.50 17.12 -1.87
CA TYR A 283 -3.04 16.92 -3.24
C TYR A 283 -2.08 18.03 -3.67
N GLU A 284 -2.42 19.28 -3.35
CA GLU A 284 -1.59 20.46 -3.60
C GLU A 284 -0.25 20.44 -2.90
N ALA A 285 -0.24 20.08 -1.62
CA ALA A 285 0.99 20.03 -0.85
C ALA A 285 1.89 18.86 -1.28
N ALA A 286 1.32 17.66 -1.44
CA ALA A 286 2.07 16.41 -1.63
C ALA A 286 2.54 16.18 -3.07
N ILE A 287 1.63 16.30 -4.04
CA ILE A 287 1.84 15.79 -5.40
C ILE A 287 2.97 16.54 -6.15
N PRO A 288 3.04 17.89 -6.14
CA PRO A 288 4.11 18.60 -6.83
C PRO A 288 5.51 18.21 -6.35
N GLU A 289 5.69 18.08 -5.04
CA GLU A 289 6.99 17.75 -4.47
C GLU A 289 7.38 16.29 -4.74
N MET A 290 6.45 15.34 -4.56
CA MET A 290 6.72 13.93 -4.87
C MET A 290 7.02 13.72 -6.35
N GLU A 291 6.26 14.36 -7.26
CA GLU A 291 6.54 14.29 -8.71
C GLU A 291 7.91 14.87 -9.07
N SER A 292 8.25 16.02 -8.48
CA SER A 292 9.54 16.70 -8.67
C SER A 292 10.69 15.80 -8.22
N ALA A 293 10.59 15.22 -7.03
CA ALA A 293 11.58 14.31 -6.47
C ALA A 293 11.76 13.06 -7.34
N ILE A 294 10.67 12.39 -7.73
CA ILE A 294 10.73 11.17 -8.56
C ILE A 294 11.39 11.46 -9.92
N LYS A 295 11.07 12.60 -10.55
CA LYS A 295 11.68 13.00 -11.82
C LYS A 295 13.17 13.32 -11.68
N LYS A 296 13.57 14.07 -10.66
CA LYS A 296 14.97 14.45 -10.42
C LYS A 296 15.86 13.25 -10.10
N ARG A 297 15.34 12.29 -9.33
CA ARG A 297 16.07 11.13 -8.81
C ARG A 297 15.98 9.89 -9.68
N ARG A 298 15.37 9.99 -10.87
CA ARG A 298 15.14 8.87 -11.80
C ARG A 298 16.40 8.04 -12.12
N LEU A 299 17.58 8.66 -12.05
CA LEU A 299 18.86 8.02 -12.36
C LEU A 299 19.44 7.20 -11.19
N GLU A 300 18.92 7.34 -9.95
CA GLU A 300 19.37 6.57 -8.79
C GLU A 300 18.97 5.09 -8.91
N ASP A 301 17.70 4.82 -9.22
CA ASP A 301 17.18 3.49 -9.54
C ASP A 301 16.04 3.62 -10.56
N SER A 302 16.36 3.43 -11.83
CA SER A 302 15.39 3.66 -12.91
C SER A 302 14.16 2.74 -12.86
N LYS A 303 14.28 1.53 -12.30
CA LYS A 303 13.14 0.59 -12.22
C LYS A 303 12.23 0.98 -11.08
N LEU A 304 12.81 1.20 -9.90
CA LEU A 304 12.06 1.59 -8.71
C LEU A 304 11.37 2.93 -8.92
N LEU A 305 12.08 3.96 -9.39
CA LEU A 305 11.48 5.28 -9.61
C LEU A 305 10.40 5.26 -10.71
N GLY A 306 10.52 4.34 -11.69
CA GLY A 306 9.48 4.09 -12.67
C GLY A 306 8.21 3.50 -12.06
N ASP A 307 8.34 2.51 -11.18
CA ASP A 307 7.23 1.92 -10.42
C ASP A 307 6.58 2.96 -9.48
N LEU A 308 7.37 3.73 -8.74
CA LEU A 308 6.89 4.82 -7.89
C LEU A 308 6.12 5.89 -8.69
N TRP A 309 6.57 6.22 -9.91
CA TRP A 309 5.87 7.16 -10.79
C TRP A 309 4.48 6.64 -11.20
N GLN A 310 4.38 5.34 -11.52
CA GLN A 310 3.10 4.70 -11.85
C GLN A 310 2.16 4.69 -10.66
N ARG A 311 2.66 4.34 -9.47
CA ARG A 311 1.88 4.34 -8.22
C ARG A 311 1.41 5.73 -7.81
N LEU A 312 2.27 6.74 -7.94
CA LEU A 312 1.89 8.13 -7.67
C LEU A 312 0.81 8.61 -8.65
N SER A 313 0.99 8.33 -9.95
CA SER A 313 -0.01 8.65 -10.98
C SER A 313 -1.36 7.98 -10.71
N HIS A 314 -1.34 6.70 -10.31
CA HIS A 314 -2.55 5.96 -9.90
C HIS A 314 -3.20 6.58 -8.67
N SER A 315 -2.41 6.90 -7.64
CA SER A 315 -2.88 7.53 -6.40
C SER A 315 -3.60 8.85 -6.68
N ARG A 316 -3.00 9.68 -7.56
CA ARG A 316 -3.61 10.94 -8.02
C ARG A 316 -4.98 10.68 -8.62
N LYS A 317 -5.05 9.82 -9.65
CA LYS A 317 -6.32 9.46 -10.31
C LYS A 317 -7.38 9.01 -9.28
N LYS A 318 -7.01 8.15 -8.33
CA LYS A 318 -7.92 7.68 -7.26
C LYS A 318 -8.39 8.79 -6.34
N LEU A 319 -7.54 9.77 -6.00
CA LEU A 319 -7.95 10.94 -5.21
C LEU A 319 -8.99 11.79 -5.95
N MET A 320 -8.81 12.04 -7.25
CA MET A 320 -9.82 12.77 -8.04
C MET A 320 -11.12 11.99 -8.18
N GLU A 321 -11.04 10.68 -8.42
CA GLU A 321 -12.23 9.83 -8.47
C GLU A 321 -12.98 9.82 -7.13
N ILE A 322 -12.28 9.76 -5.99
CA ILE A 322 -12.91 9.88 -4.66
C ILE A 322 -13.64 11.22 -4.53
N PHE A 323 -12.97 12.32 -4.88
CA PHE A 323 -13.56 13.66 -4.82
C PHE A 323 -14.85 13.73 -5.66
N HIS A 324 -14.80 13.25 -6.90
CA HIS A 324 -15.95 13.25 -7.81
C HIS A 324 -17.07 12.32 -7.32
N ILE A 325 -16.75 11.14 -6.77
CA ILE A 325 -17.76 10.23 -6.20
C ILE A 325 -18.51 10.91 -5.06
N ILE A 326 -17.78 11.59 -4.16
CA ILE A 326 -18.39 12.32 -3.04
C ILE A 326 -19.29 13.43 -3.59
N LEU A 327 -18.75 14.30 -4.46
CA LEU A 327 -19.48 15.41 -5.06
C LEU A 327 -20.75 14.95 -5.79
N ASN A 328 -20.63 13.91 -6.61
CA ASN A 328 -21.75 13.33 -7.33
C ASN A 328 -22.81 12.80 -6.37
N GLN A 329 -22.42 12.07 -5.32
CA GLN A 329 -23.37 11.45 -4.40
C GLN A 329 -24.12 12.46 -3.51
N ILE A 330 -23.45 13.53 -3.06
CA ILE A 330 -24.03 14.52 -2.14
C ILE A 330 -24.74 15.67 -2.87
N CYS A 331 -24.29 16.04 -4.06
CA CYS A 331 -24.82 17.18 -4.82
C CYS A 331 -25.56 16.74 -6.09
N LEU A 332 -24.85 16.15 -7.06
CA LEU A 332 -25.36 15.97 -8.43
C LEU A 332 -26.48 14.94 -8.53
N LEU A 333 -26.31 13.77 -7.89
CA LEU A 333 -27.29 12.69 -7.91
C LEU A 333 -28.60 13.09 -7.22
N PRO A 334 -28.61 13.70 -6.01
CA PRO A 334 -29.83 14.24 -5.44
C PRO A 334 -30.55 15.24 -6.34
N ILE A 335 -29.82 16.11 -7.06
CA ILE A 335 -30.41 17.07 -8.01
C ILE A 335 -31.07 16.34 -9.19
N LEU A 336 -30.46 15.26 -9.67
CA LEU A 336 -30.99 14.47 -10.79
C LEU A 336 -32.20 13.62 -10.39
N GLU A 337 -32.20 13.04 -9.18
CA GLU A 337 -33.27 12.19 -8.68
C GLU A 337 -34.46 12.98 -8.13
N SER A 338 -34.20 14.10 -7.46
CA SER A 338 -35.24 14.92 -6.84
C SER A 338 -35.77 15.98 -7.80
N SER A 339 -36.87 15.64 -8.48
CA SER A 339 -37.64 16.55 -9.36
C SER A 339 -38.42 17.65 -8.61
N CYS A 340 -38.02 17.98 -7.37
CA CYS A 340 -38.75 18.86 -6.45
C CYS A 340 -37.93 20.11 -6.12
N ASP A 341 -38.58 21.27 -5.98
CA ASP A 341 -38.02 22.63 -5.78
C ASP A 341 -36.99 22.84 -4.65
N ASN A 342 -36.65 21.81 -3.87
CA ASN A 342 -35.71 21.89 -2.74
C ASN A 342 -34.26 21.54 -3.11
N ILE A 343 -33.86 21.68 -4.38
CA ILE A 343 -32.48 21.44 -4.83
C ILE A 343 -31.46 22.51 -4.38
N GLN A 344 -31.92 23.64 -3.85
CA GLN A 344 -31.05 24.77 -3.49
C GLN A 344 -29.95 24.38 -2.49
N GLY A 345 -30.25 23.55 -1.49
CA GLY A 345 -29.26 23.11 -0.51
C GLY A 345 -28.08 22.36 -1.14
N PHE A 346 -28.36 21.49 -2.10
CA PHE A 346 -27.34 20.73 -2.83
C PHE A 346 -26.49 21.63 -3.74
N ILE A 347 -27.10 22.65 -4.33
CA ILE A 347 -26.39 23.68 -5.13
C ILE A 347 -25.47 24.50 -4.23
N GLU A 348 -25.97 24.99 -3.08
CA GLU A 348 -25.13 25.73 -2.12
C GLU A 348 -23.94 24.89 -1.65
N GLU A 349 -24.15 23.61 -1.37
CA GLU A 349 -23.07 22.71 -0.95
C GLU A 349 -22.02 22.52 -2.05
N PHE A 350 -22.43 22.33 -3.31
CA PHE A 350 -21.51 22.28 -4.45
C PHE A 350 -20.68 23.56 -4.56
N LEU A 351 -21.35 24.73 -4.54
CA LEU A 351 -20.69 26.03 -4.65
C LEU A 351 -19.72 26.26 -3.47
N GLN A 352 -20.13 25.88 -2.26
CA GLN A 352 -19.31 25.99 -1.07
C GLN A 352 -18.05 25.12 -1.18
N ILE A 353 -18.17 23.87 -1.63
CA ILE A 353 -17.03 22.97 -1.85
C ILE A 353 -16.03 23.61 -2.80
N PHE A 354 -16.44 24.04 -4.00
CA PHE A 354 -15.52 24.67 -4.96
C PHE A 354 -14.96 26.00 -4.47
N SER A 355 -15.75 26.80 -3.75
CA SER A 355 -15.28 28.07 -3.18
C SER A 355 -14.13 27.88 -2.17
N SER A 356 -14.09 26.74 -1.46
CA SER A 356 -13.06 26.43 -0.46
C SER A 356 -11.70 26.06 -1.08
N LEU A 357 -11.68 25.65 -2.35
CA LEU A 357 -10.51 25.10 -3.03
C LEU A 357 -10.04 25.93 -4.24
N LEU A 358 -10.53 27.17 -4.38
CA LEU A 358 -10.15 28.08 -5.47
C LEU A 358 -8.65 28.38 -5.54
N GLN A 359 -7.94 28.32 -4.40
CA GLN A 359 -6.49 28.54 -4.32
C GLN A 359 -5.67 27.30 -4.69
N GLU A 360 -6.30 26.13 -4.71
CA GLU A 360 -5.69 24.83 -4.99
C GLU A 360 -5.62 24.62 -6.52
N LYS A 361 -4.81 25.44 -7.19
CA LYS A 361 -4.71 25.53 -8.67
C LYS A 361 -4.24 24.25 -9.35
N ARG A 362 -3.17 23.63 -8.88
CA ARG A 362 -2.67 22.35 -9.41
C ARG A 362 -3.71 21.24 -9.25
N PHE A 363 -4.42 21.16 -8.12
CA PHE A 363 -5.51 20.21 -7.93
C PHE A 363 -6.65 20.51 -8.91
N LEU A 364 -7.14 21.76 -8.94
CA LEU A 364 -8.22 22.19 -9.83
C LEU A 364 -7.93 21.87 -11.29
N ARG A 365 -6.73 22.16 -11.77
CA ARG A 365 -6.31 21.88 -13.14
C ARG A 365 -6.34 20.39 -13.45
N ASP A 366 -5.76 19.57 -12.58
CA ASP A 366 -5.70 18.13 -12.83
C ASP A 366 -7.08 17.46 -12.64
N TYR A 367 -7.93 18.00 -11.75
CA TYR A 367 -9.32 17.57 -11.56
C TYR A 367 -10.17 17.89 -12.79
N ASP A 368 -10.14 19.15 -13.25
CA ASP A 368 -10.88 19.61 -14.44
C ASP A 368 -10.49 18.86 -15.72
N ALA A 369 -9.24 18.41 -15.81
CA ALA A 369 -8.78 17.56 -16.91
C ALA A 369 -9.44 16.16 -16.94
N LEU A 370 -9.92 15.66 -15.80
CA LEU A 370 -10.54 14.34 -15.66
C LEU A 370 -12.06 14.41 -15.53
N PHE A 371 -12.56 15.40 -14.81
CA PHE A 371 -13.98 15.68 -14.56
C PHE A 371 -14.21 17.19 -14.81
N PRO A 372 -14.59 17.58 -16.04
CA PRO A 372 -14.70 18.99 -16.41
C PRO A 372 -15.70 19.75 -15.53
N VAL A 373 -15.25 20.77 -14.82
CA VAL A 373 -16.08 21.50 -13.83
C VAL A 373 -17.24 22.22 -14.53
N ALA A 374 -17.03 22.63 -15.78
CA ALA A 374 -18.06 23.27 -16.60
C ALA A 374 -19.25 22.35 -16.91
N GLU A 375 -19.02 21.04 -17.07
CA GLU A 375 -20.10 20.07 -17.32
C GLU A 375 -21.00 19.95 -16.10
N ASP A 376 -20.41 19.79 -14.91
CA ASP A 376 -21.16 19.73 -13.65
C ASP A 376 -21.93 21.03 -13.38
N ILE A 377 -21.31 22.19 -13.57
CA ILE A 377 -21.99 23.49 -13.43
C ILE A 377 -23.17 23.61 -14.40
N SER A 378 -23.04 23.11 -15.63
CA SER A 378 -24.13 23.13 -16.60
C SER A 378 -25.33 22.30 -16.13
N LEU A 379 -25.10 21.18 -15.44
CA LEU A 379 -26.18 20.37 -14.84
C LEU A 379 -26.93 21.15 -13.75
N LEU A 380 -26.21 21.90 -12.92
CA LEU A 380 -26.82 22.75 -11.88
C LEU A 380 -27.66 23.88 -12.49
N GLN A 381 -27.16 24.52 -13.55
CA GLN A 381 -27.86 25.58 -14.29
C GLN A 381 -29.11 25.06 -15.00
N GLN A 382 -29.08 23.83 -15.52
CA GLN A 382 -30.24 23.18 -16.13
C GLN A 382 -31.30 22.82 -15.09
N ALA A 383 -30.89 22.37 -13.90
CA ALA A 383 -31.80 21.99 -12.84
C ALA A 383 -32.45 23.19 -12.14
N SER A 384 -31.77 24.33 -12.04
CA SER A 384 -32.22 25.49 -11.28
C SER A 384 -32.36 26.75 -12.13
N SER A 385 -33.60 27.23 -12.28
CA SER A 385 -33.88 28.49 -12.99
C SER A 385 -33.41 29.76 -12.27
N VAL A 386 -33.00 29.64 -10.99
CA VAL A 386 -32.52 30.77 -10.16
C VAL A 386 -30.99 30.83 -10.06
N LEU A 387 -30.26 29.85 -10.61
CA LEU A 387 -28.81 29.86 -10.60
C LEU A 387 -28.28 30.76 -11.73
N ASP A 388 -27.97 32.01 -11.40
CA ASP A 388 -27.38 32.95 -12.35
C ASP A 388 -25.86 32.75 -12.48
N GLU A 389 -25.32 33.11 -13.65
CA GLU A 389 -23.88 33.04 -13.99
C GLU A 389 -22.98 33.69 -12.92
N THR A 390 -23.47 34.73 -12.23
CA THR A 390 -22.70 35.41 -11.16
C THR A 390 -22.24 34.45 -10.06
N ARG A 391 -23.00 33.38 -9.80
CA ARG A 391 -22.72 32.42 -8.72
C ARG A 391 -21.71 31.35 -9.08
N THR A 392 -21.43 31.16 -10.36
CA THR A 392 -20.54 30.10 -10.88
C THR A 392 -19.33 30.68 -11.61
N ALA A 393 -19.41 31.90 -12.12
CA ALA A 393 -18.35 32.54 -12.90
C ALA A 393 -16.99 32.57 -12.19
N TYR A 394 -16.95 32.82 -10.87
CA TYR A 394 -15.70 32.84 -10.13
C TYR A 394 -15.03 31.46 -10.03
N ILE A 395 -15.82 30.37 -10.08
CA ILE A 395 -15.31 28.99 -10.09
C ILE A 395 -14.67 28.71 -11.45
N LEU A 396 -15.38 29.01 -12.54
CA LEU A 396 -14.88 28.84 -13.90
C LEU A 396 -13.63 29.68 -14.17
N GLN A 397 -13.61 30.93 -13.68
CA GLN A 397 -12.43 31.79 -13.76
C GLN A 397 -11.25 31.23 -12.95
N ALA A 398 -11.50 30.63 -11.77
CA ALA A 398 -10.46 29.98 -11.00
C ALA A 398 -9.87 28.79 -11.75
N VAL A 399 -10.71 27.95 -12.37
CA VAL A 399 -10.29 26.84 -13.24
C VAL A 399 -9.46 27.35 -14.41
N GLU A 400 -9.92 28.38 -15.12
CA GLU A 400 -9.15 29.00 -16.20
C GLU A 400 -7.78 29.50 -15.72
N SER A 401 -7.74 30.22 -14.60
CA SER A 401 -6.50 30.72 -13.99
C SER A 401 -5.56 29.62 -13.47
N ALA A 402 -6.08 28.41 -13.25
CA ALA A 402 -5.30 27.24 -12.85
C ALA A 402 -4.61 26.57 -14.04
N TRP A 403 -5.20 26.70 -15.22
CA TRP A 403 -4.58 26.33 -16.49
C TRP A 403 -3.58 27.40 -16.97
N GLU A 404 -3.83 28.69 -16.68
CA GLU A 404 -2.91 29.78 -16.99
C GLU A 404 -1.56 29.60 -16.27
N GLY A 405 -0.50 29.33 -17.05
CA GLY A 405 0.85 29.08 -16.55
C GLY A 405 1.39 27.67 -16.86
N VAL A 406 0.54 26.79 -17.39
CA VAL A 406 0.95 25.49 -17.95
C VAL A 406 0.49 25.41 -19.39
N ASP A 407 1.41 25.06 -20.29
CA ASP A 407 1.15 25.04 -21.73
C ASP A 407 0.02 24.03 -22.05
N ARG A 408 -1.20 24.51 -22.33
CA ARG A 408 -2.40 23.71 -22.69
C ARG A 408 -2.22 22.87 -23.96
N ARG A 409 -1.12 23.08 -24.70
CA ARG A 409 -0.82 22.56 -26.05
C ARG A 409 -0.62 21.04 -26.17
N LYS A 410 -1.25 20.23 -25.32
CA LYS A 410 -1.37 18.78 -25.53
C LYS A 410 -2.79 18.22 -25.52
N ALA A 411 -3.84 19.03 -25.32
CA ALA A 411 -5.22 18.50 -25.27
C ALA A 411 -6.28 19.26 -26.08
N THR A 412 -6.05 20.49 -26.55
CA THR A 412 -7.10 21.30 -27.21
C THR A 412 -6.54 22.17 -28.34
N ASP A 413 -6.03 21.57 -29.41
CA ASP A 413 -5.78 22.27 -30.69
C ASP A 413 -6.58 21.56 -31.79
N ALA A 414 -7.91 21.69 -31.71
CA ALA A 414 -8.86 21.31 -32.75
C ALA A 414 -10.14 22.16 -32.64
N LYS A 415 -10.00 23.49 -32.73
CA LYS A 415 -11.06 24.43 -33.13
C LYS A 415 -10.44 25.78 -33.48
N ASP A 416 -10.59 26.15 -34.75
CA ASP A 416 -10.11 27.37 -35.40
C ASP A 416 -10.26 28.67 -34.59
N PRO A 417 -9.25 29.56 -34.64
CA PRO A 417 -9.45 30.98 -34.38
C PRO A 417 -9.30 31.75 -35.70
N SER A 418 -10.42 32.08 -36.36
CA SER A 418 -10.39 33.09 -37.42
C SER A 418 -11.70 33.87 -37.50
N VAL A 419 -11.89 34.89 -36.65
CA VAL A 419 -12.63 36.11 -37.06
C VAL A 419 -12.03 37.31 -36.32
N ILE A 420 -11.48 38.22 -37.12
CA ILE A 420 -11.00 39.55 -36.76
C ILE A 420 -12.21 40.47 -36.52
N GLU A 421 -12.10 41.29 -35.49
CA GLU A 421 -13.04 42.34 -35.06
C GLU A 421 -13.41 43.32 -36.17
N GLU A 422 -14.70 43.67 -36.29
CA GLU A 422 -15.15 45.06 -36.48
C GLU A 422 -16.50 45.28 -35.76
N PRO A 423 -16.69 46.42 -35.06
CA PRO A 423 -17.89 46.71 -34.28
C PRO A 423 -18.90 47.51 -35.11
N ASN A 424 -20.21 47.24 -34.93
CA ASN A 424 -21.31 48.23 -34.79
C ASN A 424 -22.69 47.62 -35.10
N GLY A 425 -23.66 47.86 -34.20
CA GLY A 425 -25.03 48.17 -34.61
C GLY A 425 -26.14 47.14 -34.30
N GLU A 426 -26.55 47.12 -33.04
CA GLU A 426 -27.92 46.99 -32.46
C GLU A 426 -29.01 46.00 -32.97
N PRO A 427 -29.90 45.54 -32.05
CA PRO A 427 -30.60 44.26 -32.13
C PRO A 427 -32.13 44.39 -32.38
N ASN A 428 -32.72 43.37 -32.99
CA ASN A 428 -34.16 43.01 -32.97
C ASN A 428 -34.23 41.63 -33.66
N GLY A 429 -34.85 40.55 -33.18
CA GLY A 429 -35.86 40.33 -32.17
C GLY A 429 -36.66 39.09 -32.65
N VAL A 430 -37.25 38.36 -31.70
CA VAL A 430 -38.36 37.39 -31.87
C VAL A 430 -38.00 35.91 -32.12
N THR A 431 -37.93 35.18 -31.00
CA THR A 431 -38.67 33.96 -30.60
C THR A 431 -39.40 33.10 -31.66
N VAL A 432 -39.39 31.77 -31.47
CA VAL A 432 -40.56 30.90 -31.15
C VAL A 432 -40.21 29.40 -31.27
N THR A 433 -40.25 28.71 -30.11
CA THR A 433 -40.74 27.33 -29.76
C THR A 433 -40.53 26.15 -30.72
N ALA A 434 -39.85 25.07 -30.30
CA ALA A 434 -40.33 23.89 -29.54
C ALA A 434 -41.03 22.81 -30.39
N GLU A 435 -40.54 21.56 -30.33
CA GLU A 435 -41.34 20.37 -30.00
C GLU A 435 -40.49 19.08 -29.99
N ALA A 436 -40.73 18.27 -28.96
CA ALA A 436 -40.17 16.96 -28.67
C ALA A 436 -40.77 15.86 -29.56
N VAL A 437 -40.11 14.68 -29.67
CA VAL A 437 -40.73 13.34 -29.57
C VAL A 437 -39.64 12.25 -29.39
N SER A 438 -39.69 11.62 -28.20
CA SER A 438 -39.57 10.19 -27.84
C SER A 438 -39.15 9.15 -28.90
N GLN A 439 -38.29 8.18 -28.51
CA GLN A 439 -38.65 6.76 -28.30
C GLN A 439 -37.44 5.85 -28.00
N ALA A 440 -37.75 4.79 -27.24
CA ALA A 440 -36.89 3.85 -26.52
C ALA A 440 -36.40 2.63 -27.33
N SER A 441 -35.76 1.69 -26.62
CA SER A 441 -35.33 0.30 -26.94
C SER A 441 -33.95 0.17 -27.61
N SER A 442 -33.04 -0.75 -27.29
CA SER A 442 -33.02 -1.95 -26.41
C SER A 442 -31.58 -2.52 -26.33
N HIS A 443 -31.18 -3.07 -25.16
CA HIS A 443 -30.38 -4.30 -24.86
C HIS A 443 -29.50 -5.00 -25.94
N PRO A 444 -28.58 -5.94 -25.58
CA PRO A 444 -27.43 -5.97 -24.62
C PRO A 444 -26.13 -6.48 -25.32
N GLU A 445 -25.04 -6.70 -24.55
CA GLU A 445 -24.13 -7.89 -24.61
C GLU A 445 -22.63 -7.57 -24.48
N ASN A 446 -22.06 -8.05 -23.36
CA ASN A 446 -20.72 -8.63 -23.17
C ASN A 446 -19.58 -8.21 -24.11
N SER A 447 -18.60 -7.50 -23.56
CA SER A 447 -17.16 -7.75 -23.80
C SER A 447 -16.34 -6.92 -22.80
N GLU A 448 -16.10 -7.50 -21.62
CA GLU A 448 -15.08 -7.00 -20.69
C GLU A 448 -13.79 -7.77 -20.94
N GLU A 449 -12.96 -7.29 -21.88
CA GLU A 449 -11.55 -7.65 -21.96
C GLU A 449 -10.72 -6.38 -22.17
N GLU A 450 -9.81 -6.14 -21.20
CA GLU A 450 -8.54 -5.44 -21.32
C GLU A 450 -8.52 -3.99 -21.87
N GLU A 451 -8.21 -3.02 -21.00
CA GLU A 451 -6.94 -2.28 -21.14
C GLU A 451 -6.64 -1.39 -19.94
N CYS A 452 -5.54 -1.73 -19.24
CA CYS A 452 -4.77 -0.80 -18.45
C CYS A 452 -3.54 -0.40 -19.29
N MET A 453 -3.59 0.73 -19.98
CA MET A 453 -2.38 1.43 -20.40
C MET A 453 -2.53 2.93 -20.25
N GLY A 454 -1.91 3.46 -19.19
CA GLY A 454 -1.67 4.88 -19.01
C GLY A 454 -0.24 5.25 -19.42
N ALA A 455 -0.16 6.23 -20.32
CA ALA A 455 0.91 7.21 -20.48
C ALA A 455 2.28 6.77 -21.05
N ALA A 456 2.41 6.90 -22.36
CA ALA A 456 3.62 7.48 -22.98
C ALA A 456 3.18 8.50 -24.05
N ALA A 457 3.65 9.74 -23.91
CA ALA A 457 3.44 10.80 -24.86
C ALA A 457 4.11 10.47 -26.21
N ALA A 458 3.31 10.14 -27.22
CA ALA A 458 3.65 10.22 -28.63
C ALA A 458 2.36 10.60 -29.38
N VAL A 459 2.53 11.29 -30.51
CA VAL A 459 1.49 11.81 -31.43
C VAL A 459 0.28 10.87 -31.53
N GLY A 460 -0.93 11.46 -31.51
CA GLY A 460 -2.24 10.78 -31.34
C GLY A 460 -2.39 9.47 -32.12
N PRO A 461 -3.25 8.54 -31.65
CA PRO A 461 -3.27 7.19 -32.16
C PRO A 461 -3.61 7.22 -33.65
N ALA A 462 -2.65 6.84 -34.48
CA ALA A 462 -3.01 6.24 -35.76
C ALA A 462 -3.88 5.04 -35.37
N MET A 463 -5.20 5.11 -35.64
CA MET A 463 -6.10 3.98 -35.49
C MET A 463 -5.45 2.81 -36.21
N CYS A 464 -5.03 1.80 -35.46
CA CYS A 464 -4.21 0.70 -35.98
C CYS A 464 -4.87 -0.62 -35.57
N GLY A 465 -5.05 -1.53 -36.53
CA GLY A 465 -5.64 -2.85 -36.28
C GLY A 465 -7.12 -2.94 -36.63
N VAL A 466 -7.86 -3.71 -35.83
CA VAL A 466 -9.22 -4.19 -36.11
C VAL A 466 -10.24 -3.04 -36.22
N GLU A 467 -10.05 -1.96 -35.46
CA GLU A 467 -10.93 -0.77 -35.51
C GLU A 467 -10.83 -0.04 -36.85
N LEU A 468 -9.61 0.06 -37.42
CA LEU A 468 -9.38 0.64 -38.73
C LEU A 468 -10.05 -0.21 -39.83
N ASP A 469 -9.93 -1.53 -39.71
CA ASP A 469 -10.57 -2.47 -40.65
C ASP A 469 -12.10 -2.36 -40.58
N SER A 470 -12.67 -2.18 -39.38
CA SER A 470 -14.11 -1.95 -39.19
C SER A 470 -14.58 -0.65 -39.84
N LEU A 471 -13.84 0.45 -39.70
CA LEU A 471 -14.17 1.73 -40.33
C LEU A 471 -14.06 1.67 -41.86
N ILE A 472 -13.03 0.99 -42.38
CA ILE A 472 -12.89 0.75 -43.82
C ILE A 472 -14.06 -0.07 -44.33
N SER A 473 -14.44 -1.14 -43.63
CA SER A 473 -15.60 -1.97 -43.98
C SER A 473 -16.91 -1.17 -44.00
N GLN A 474 -17.13 -0.27 -43.04
CA GLN A 474 -18.34 0.56 -42.99
C GLN A 474 -18.48 1.49 -44.21
N VAL A 475 -17.38 2.07 -44.69
CA VAL A 475 -17.39 2.91 -45.90
C VAL A 475 -17.53 2.04 -47.16
N LYS A 476 -16.86 0.87 -47.19
CA LYS A 476 -16.86 -0.06 -48.33
C LYS A 476 -18.20 -0.75 -48.54
N ASP A 477 -18.98 -0.97 -47.47
CA ASP A 477 -20.33 -1.53 -47.54
C ASP A 477 -21.32 -0.60 -48.27
N LEU A 478 -21.10 0.71 -48.24
CA LEU A 478 -21.92 1.71 -48.93
C LEU A 478 -21.37 2.10 -50.31
N LEU A 479 -20.05 2.06 -50.48
CA LEU A 479 -19.34 2.46 -51.70
C LEU A 479 -18.33 1.37 -52.13
N PRO A 480 -18.80 0.28 -52.75
CA PRO A 480 -17.97 -0.88 -53.07
C PRO A 480 -16.93 -0.62 -54.18
N ASP A 481 -17.09 0.48 -54.92
CA ASP A 481 -16.25 0.85 -56.07
C ASP A 481 -14.92 1.54 -55.67
N LEU A 482 -14.68 1.75 -54.37
CA LEU A 482 -13.51 2.47 -53.85
C LEU A 482 -12.44 1.51 -53.31
N GLY A 483 -11.17 1.81 -53.62
CA GLY A 483 -10.01 1.10 -53.10
C GLY A 483 -9.78 1.35 -51.60
N GLU A 484 -9.33 0.34 -50.86
CA GLU A 484 -9.12 0.43 -49.40
C GLU A 484 -8.06 1.47 -49.03
N GLY A 485 -7.05 1.70 -49.88
CA GLY A 485 -6.04 2.75 -49.71
C GLY A 485 -6.62 4.16 -49.90
N PHE A 486 -7.60 4.33 -50.78
CA PHE A 486 -8.31 5.60 -50.94
C PHE A 486 -9.22 5.90 -49.73
N ILE A 487 -9.91 4.87 -49.23
CA ILE A 487 -10.75 4.97 -48.03
C ILE A 487 -9.89 5.34 -46.81
N LEU A 488 -8.72 4.72 -46.67
CA LEU A 488 -7.75 5.04 -45.62
C LEU A 488 -7.32 6.50 -45.65
N ALA A 489 -6.92 7.02 -46.81
CA ALA A 489 -6.53 8.42 -46.95
C ALA A 489 -7.68 9.39 -46.61
N CYS A 490 -8.93 9.03 -46.95
CA CYS A 490 -10.10 9.80 -46.57
C CYS A 490 -10.35 9.75 -45.05
N LEU A 491 -10.27 8.58 -44.42
CA LEU A 491 -10.44 8.43 -42.98
C LEU A 491 -9.35 9.18 -42.21
N GLU A 492 -8.10 9.15 -42.66
CA GLU A 492 -7.02 9.93 -42.05
C GLU A 492 -7.26 11.44 -42.12
N TYR A 493 -7.84 11.94 -43.22
CA TYR A 493 -8.12 13.36 -43.41
C TYR A 493 -9.34 13.84 -42.61
N TYR A 494 -10.40 13.04 -42.54
CA TYR A 494 -11.64 13.36 -41.83
C TYR A 494 -11.67 12.80 -40.39
N HIS A 495 -10.51 12.68 -39.74
CA HIS A 495 -10.39 12.29 -38.32
C HIS A 495 -11.08 10.96 -37.96
N TYR A 496 -11.02 9.97 -38.85
CA TYR A 496 -11.60 8.64 -38.70
C TYR A 496 -13.14 8.62 -38.54
N ASP A 497 -13.82 9.66 -39.03
CA ASP A 497 -15.28 9.74 -39.06
C ASP A 497 -15.83 9.18 -40.38
N PRO A 498 -16.46 7.98 -40.38
CA PRO A 498 -16.97 7.35 -41.59
C PRO A 498 -18.13 8.14 -42.20
N GLU A 499 -18.95 8.83 -41.39
CA GLU A 499 -20.11 9.58 -41.87
C GLU A 499 -19.68 10.81 -42.68
N GLN A 500 -18.65 11.52 -42.21
CA GLN A 500 -18.07 12.63 -42.94
C GLN A 500 -17.38 12.19 -44.23
N VAL A 501 -16.70 11.04 -44.23
CA VAL A 501 -16.12 10.46 -45.45
C VAL A 501 -17.21 10.16 -46.48
N ILE A 502 -18.27 9.47 -46.07
CA ILE A 502 -19.41 9.12 -46.94
C ILE A 502 -20.08 10.40 -47.48
N ASN A 503 -20.36 11.38 -46.62
CA ASN A 503 -21.04 12.61 -47.03
C ASN A 503 -20.20 13.43 -48.00
N ASN A 504 -18.91 13.61 -47.74
CA ASN A 504 -18.04 14.39 -48.62
C ASN A 504 -17.75 13.70 -49.96
N ILE A 505 -17.77 12.35 -50.02
CA ILE A 505 -17.68 11.60 -51.28
C ILE A 505 -18.96 11.73 -52.10
N LEU A 506 -20.13 11.65 -51.45
CA LEU A 506 -21.44 11.76 -52.13
C LEU A 506 -21.75 13.18 -52.61
N GLU A 507 -21.36 14.20 -51.84
CA GLU A 507 -21.58 15.62 -52.18
C GLU A 507 -20.51 16.21 -53.13
N GLU A 508 -19.54 15.41 -53.60
CA GLU A 508 -18.38 15.85 -54.39
C GLU A 508 -17.57 16.98 -53.72
N ARG A 509 -17.56 17.01 -52.38
CA ARG A 509 -16.87 18.02 -51.53
C ARG A 509 -15.56 17.51 -50.95
N LEU A 510 -14.85 16.68 -51.70
CA LEU A 510 -13.53 16.18 -51.31
C LEU A 510 -12.50 17.32 -51.32
N ALA A 511 -11.64 17.35 -50.31
CA ALA A 511 -10.51 18.27 -50.27
C ALA A 511 -9.63 18.12 -51.54
N PRO A 512 -9.00 19.21 -52.05
CA PRO A 512 -8.22 19.18 -53.28
C PRO A 512 -7.02 18.21 -53.23
N THR A 513 -6.57 17.82 -52.04
CA THR A 513 -5.53 16.80 -51.83
C THR A 513 -6.06 15.38 -52.05
N LEU A 514 -7.34 15.13 -51.74
CA LEU A 514 -7.99 13.83 -51.87
C LEU A 514 -8.59 13.61 -53.27
N SER A 515 -8.97 14.68 -53.97
CA SER A 515 -9.51 14.60 -55.33
C SER A 515 -8.47 14.24 -56.40
N GLN A 516 -7.18 14.36 -56.07
CA GLN A 516 -6.06 13.98 -56.94
C GLN A 516 -5.60 12.53 -56.75
N LEU A 517 -6.07 11.83 -55.71
CA LEU A 517 -5.71 10.44 -55.44
C LEU A 517 -6.48 9.48 -56.34
N ASP A 518 -5.85 8.35 -56.69
CA ASP A 518 -6.51 7.29 -57.44
C ASP A 518 -7.61 6.65 -56.58
N ARG A 519 -8.83 6.62 -57.11
CA ARG A 519 -10.00 6.01 -56.44
C ARG A 519 -9.86 4.50 -56.25
N ASN A 520 -8.97 3.85 -57.00
CA ASN A 520 -8.71 2.41 -56.96
C ASN A 520 -7.43 2.05 -56.17
N LEU A 521 -6.92 2.94 -55.31
CA LEU A 521 -5.68 2.69 -54.57
C LEU A 521 -5.85 1.53 -53.55
N ASP A 522 -5.01 0.51 -53.66
CA ASP A 522 -4.95 -0.62 -52.73
C ASP A 522 -4.11 -0.30 -51.47
N ARG A 523 -4.37 -0.99 -50.36
CA ARG A 523 -3.67 -0.80 -49.07
C ARG A 523 -2.25 -1.35 -49.10
N GLU A 524 -1.25 -0.51 -48.79
CA GLU A 524 0.12 -0.97 -48.54
C GLU A 524 0.23 -1.60 -47.12
N MET A 525 0.35 -2.93 -47.03
CA MET A 525 0.70 -3.62 -45.79
C MET A 525 2.14 -3.26 -45.38
N LYS A 526 2.31 -2.38 -44.38
CA LYS A 526 3.61 -2.28 -43.67
C LYS A 526 3.84 -3.57 -42.87
N PRO A 527 4.99 -4.25 -43.03
CA PRO A 527 5.32 -5.41 -42.21
C PRO A 527 5.48 -4.98 -40.75
N ASP A 528 4.86 -5.73 -39.82
CA ASP A 528 4.90 -5.47 -38.39
C ASP A 528 6.33 -5.23 -37.89
N PRO A 529 6.57 -4.19 -37.07
CA PRO A 529 7.84 -3.99 -36.42
C PRO A 529 8.03 -5.08 -35.35
N THR A 530 8.87 -6.05 -35.72
CA THR A 530 9.48 -7.11 -34.90
C THR A 530 8.53 -8.12 -34.24
N PRO A 531 8.54 -9.40 -34.64
CA PRO A 531 7.85 -10.44 -33.88
C PRO A 531 8.43 -10.48 -32.47
N LEU A 532 7.59 -10.72 -31.45
CA LEU A 532 7.96 -10.88 -30.03
C LEU A 532 9.17 -11.80 -29.76
N LEU A 533 9.58 -12.58 -30.76
CA LEU A 533 10.76 -13.42 -30.75
C LEU A 533 12.08 -12.61 -30.80
N THR A 534 12.12 -11.46 -31.50
CA THR A 534 13.35 -10.66 -31.66
C THR A 534 13.70 -9.86 -30.40
N SER A 535 12.73 -9.60 -29.52
CA SER A 535 12.93 -8.86 -28.26
C SER A 535 13.35 -9.74 -27.07
N ARG A 536 13.35 -11.08 -27.23
CA ARG A 536 13.74 -11.99 -26.14
C ARG A 536 15.25 -11.97 -25.93
N HIS A 537 15.68 -11.60 -24.73
CA HIS A 537 17.04 -11.83 -24.25
C HIS A 537 17.10 -13.04 -23.32
N ASN A 538 17.59 -14.17 -23.81
CA ASN A 538 17.85 -15.38 -23.02
C ASN A 538 19.34 -15.78 -23.11
N VAL A 539 19.79 -16.66 -22.21
CA VAL A 539 21.22 -17.10 -22.14
C VAL A 539 21.67 -17.84 -23.40
N PHE A 540 20.72 -18.38 -24.16
CA PHE A 540 20.93 -19.14 -25.40
C PHE A 540 20.71 -18.29 -26.67
N GLN A 541 20.60 -16.95 -26.55
CA GLN A 541 20.25 -16.11 -27.69
C GLN A 541 21.38 -16.12 -28.71
N ASN A 542 21.05 -16.41 -29.97
CA ASN A 542 22.01 -16.56 -31.07
C ASN A 542 23.07 -17.66 -30.86
N ASP A 543 22.89 -18.58 -29.92
CA ASP A 543 23.75 -19.75 -29.78
C ASP A 543 23.18 -20.97 -30.52
N GLU A 544 23.83 -22.12 -30.37
CA GLU A 544 23.44 -23.37 -31.03
C GLU A 544 22.19 -24.02 -30.41
N PHE A 545 21.77 -23.54 -29.24
CA PHE A 545 20.60 -23.94 -28.46
C PHE A 545 19.47 -22.91 -28.53
N ASP A 546 19.56 -21.90 -29.40
CA ASP A 546 18.49 -20.94 -29.64
C ASP A 546 17.30 -21.58 -30.38
N VAL A 547 16.43 -22.24 -29.62
CA VAL A 547 15.23 -22.93 -30.12
C VAL A 547 14.19 -21.96 -30.69
N PHE A 548 14.37 -20.64 -30.51
CA PHE A 548 13.42 -19.64 -31.00
C PHE A 548 13.83 -19.01 -32.33
N SER A 549 15.13 -19.00 -32.65
CA SER A 549 15.63 -18.56 -33.96
C SER A 549 15.97 -19.70 -34.92
N ARG A 550 16.09 -20.94 -34.41
CA ARG A 550 16.45 -22.13 -35.19
C ARG A 550 15.48 -23.29 -34.92
N ASP A 551 15.00 -23.90 -36.01
CA ASP A 551 14.16 -25.11 -35.95
C ASP A 551 14.95 -26.40 -35.61
N SER A 552 16.28 -26.35 -35.65
CA SER A 552 17.14 -27.52 -35.38
C SER A 552 18.17 -27.22 -34.29
N VAL A 553 18.13 -28.00 -33.21
CA VAL A 553 19.11 -27.98 -32.12
C VAL A 553 20.08 -29.16 -32.30
N ASP A 554 21.39 -28.94 -32.12
CA ASP A 554 22.38 -30.02 -32.16
C ASP A 554 22.28 -30.90 -30.91
N LEU A 555 21.59 -32.04 -31.06
CA LEU A 555 21.36 -33.01 -29.97
C LEU A 555 22.66 -33.64 -29.43
N SER A 556 23.80 -33.52 -30.12
CA SER A 556 25.08 -34.07 -29.63
C SER A 556 25.61 -33.35 -28.38
N ARG A 557 25.16 -32.11 -28.12
CA ARG A 557 25.49 -31.32 -26.93
C ARG A 557 24.42 -31.38 -25.84
N VAL A 558 23.27 -32.01 -26.09
CA VAL A 558 22.20 -32.20 -25.10
C VAL A 558 22.49 -33.49 -24.33
N HIS A 559 22.79 -33.37 -23.03
CA HIS A 559 23.08 -34.53 -22.18
C HIS A 559 22.04 -34.61 -21.08
N LYS A 560 21.34 -35.75 -20.96
CA LYS A 560 20.48 -36.01 -19.81
C LYS A 560 21.30 -36.76 -18.75
N GLY A 561 21.70 -36.05 -17.69
CA GLY A 561 22.53 -36.58 -16.60
C GLY A 561 24.01 -36.18 -16.69
N LYS A 562 24.86 -36.80 -15.86
CA LYS A 562 26.31 -36.59 -15.90
C LYS A 562 26.85 -37.06 -17.25
N SER A 563 27.45 -36.15 -18.02
CA SER A 563 28.03 -36.48 -19.33
C SER A 563 29.02 -37.63 -19.19
N THR A 564 28.85 -38.66 -20.02
CA THR A 564 29.77 -39.80 -20.16
C THR A 564 31.07 -39.44 -20.87
N ARG A 565 31.38 -38.14 -21.05
CA ARG A 565 32.73 -37.71 -21.43
C ARG A 565 33.69 -38.28 -20.41
N LYS A 566 34.49 -39.22 -20.90
CA LYS A 566 35.50 -39.99 -20.17
C LYS A 566 36.07 -39.13 -19.05
N GLU A 567 36.04 -39.71 -17.85
CA GLU A 567 36.65 -39.21 -16.63
C GLU A 567 38.08 -38.73 -16.92
N GLU A 568 38.21 -37.50 -17.40
CA GLU A 568 39.46 -36.79 -17.36
C GLU A 568 39.70 -36.54 -15.88
N ASN A 569 40.58 -37.37 -15.32
CA ASN A 569 41.06 -37.26 -13.94
C ASN A 569 41.10 -35.79 -13.54
N THR A 570 40.60 -35.44 -12.35
CA THR A 570 40.61 -34.06 -11.83
C THR A 570 42.00 -33.41 -11.94
N ARG A 571 43.07 -34.21 -11.87
CA ARG A 571 44.46 -33.81 -12.17
C ARG A 571 44.72 -33.33 -13.60
N SER A 572 44.09 -33.94 -14.60
CA SER A 572 44.15 -33.52 -16.01
C SER A 572 43.50 -32.16 -16.21
N LEU A 573 42.28 -31.97 -15.68
CA LEU A 573 41.56 -30.70 -15.74
C LEU A 573 42.30 -29.56 -14.99
N LEU A 574 42.92 -29.86 -13.85
CA LEU A 574 43.73 -28.88 -13.11
C LEU A 574 45.07 -28.55 -13.78
N ASN A 575 45.62 -29.46 -14.59
CA ASN A 575 46.85 -29.22 -15.33
C ASN A 575 46.64 -28.47 -16.65
N ASP A 576 45.42 -28.42 -17.18
CA ASP A 576 45.12 -27.63 -18.38
C ASP A 576 45.02 -26.13 -18.05
N LYS A 577 46.18 -25.46 -18.09
CA LYS A 577 46.29 -24.00 -17.91
C LYS A 577 46.00 -23.20 -19.18
N ARG A 578 45.49 -23.80 -20.26
CA ARG A 578 45.20 -23.06 -21.51
C ARG A 578 44.19 -21.94 -21.31
N ALA A 579 43.15 -22.17 -20.51
CA ALA A 579 42.17 -21.13 -20.17
C ALA A 579 42.81 -19.99 -19.38
N VAL A 580 43.66 -20.31 -18.39
CA VAL A 580 44.40 -19.31 -17.60
C VAL A 580 45.34 -18.49 -18.49
N ALA A 581 46.03 -19.13 -19.44
CA ALA A 581 46.91 -18.46 -20.40
C ALA A 581 46.11 -17.53 -21.35
N ALA A 582 44.94 -17.96 -21.82
CA ALA A 582 44.07 -17.14 -22.67
C ALA A 582 43.48 -15.94 -21.91
N GLN A 583 43.15 -16.11 -20.62
CA GLN A 583 42.64 -15.03 -19.80
C GLN A 583 43.73 -14.05 -19.34
N ARG A 584 45.00 -14.48 -19.29
CA ARG A 584 46.14 -13.66 -18.83
C ARG A 584 46.29 -12.37 -19.62
N GLN A 585 46.18 -12.44 -20.96
CA GLN A 585 46.18 -11.25 -21.82
C GLN A 585 45.03 -10.30 -21.50
N ARG A 586 43.86 -10.84 -21.15
CA ARG A 586 42.68 -10.05 -20.78
C ARG A 586 42.88 -9.35 -19.43
N TYR A 587 43.57 -9.99 -18.49
CA TYR A 587 43.91 -9.38 -17.20
C TYR A 587 45.08 -8.37 -17.29
N GLU A 588 46.05 -8.60 -18.18
CA GLU A 588 47.13 -7.63 -18.48
C GLU A 588 46.57 -6.29 -18.99
N GLN A 589 45.46 -6.30 -19.74
CA GLN A 589 44.78 -5.06 -20.16
C GLN A 589 44.19 -4.24 -19.00
N TYR A 590 43.99 -4.83 -17.82
CA TYR A 590 43.53 -4.13 -16.62
C TYR A 590 44.67 -3.88 -15.60
N SER A 591 45.92 -4.18 -15.96
CA SER A 591 47.07 -3.94 -15.09
C SER A 591 47.39 -2.45 -15.03
N VAL A 592 46.86 -1.76 -14.02
CA VAL A 592 47.30 -0.43 -13.60
C VAL A 592 48.49 -0.63 -12.65
N VAL A 593 49.66 -0.92 -13.20
CA VAL A 593 50.92 -0.92 -12.44
C VAL A 593 51.88 0.04 -13.14
N VAL A 594 52.28 1.07 -12.39
CA VAL A 594 53.27 2.08 -12.77
C VAL A 594 54.60 1.36 -12.99
N GLU A 595 55.09 1.38 -14.22
CA GLU A 595 56.40 0.83 -14.57
C GLU A 595 57.48 1.79 -14.02
N GLU A 596 58.27 1.31 -13.05
CA GLU A 596 59.46 2.02 -12.57
C GLU A 596 60.48 2.10 -13.71
N VAL A 597 60.76 3.31 -14.19
CA VAL A 597 61.82 3.56 -15.18
C VAL A 597 63.19 3.46 -14.47
N PRO A 598 64.09 2.56 -14.88
CA PRO A 598 65.43 2.46 -14.32
C PRO A 598 66.25 3.71 -14.70
N LEU A 599 66.60 4.54 -13.71
CA LEU A 599 67.56 5.62 -13.91
C LEU A 599 68.97 5.04 -14.05
N GLN A 600 69.69 5.47 -15.08
CA GLN A 600 71.09 5.11 -15.30
C GLN A 600 71.98 5.69 -14.19
N PRO A 601 73.01 4.93 -13.75
CA PRO A 601 73.93 5.39 -12.71
C PRO A 601 74.76 6.57 -13.23
N GLY A 602 74.50 7.79 -12.74
CA GLY A 602 75.34 8.95 -13.01
C GLY A 602 74.67 10.32 -12.95
N GLU A 603 73.34 10.39 -13.05
CA GLU A 603 72.62 11.69 -13.03
C GLU A 603 71.98 11.95 -11.67
N SER A 604 72.67 12.76 -10.86
CA SER A 604 72.13 13.33 -9.63
C SER A 604 71.35 14.61 -9.93
N LEU A 605 70.02 14.58 -9.74
CA LEU A 605 69.21 15.80 -9.57
C LEU A 605 68.98 16.05 -8.07
N PRO A 606 69.35 17.23 -7.55
CA PRO A 606 69.19 17.59 -6.16
C PRO A 606 67.87 18.32 -5.94
N TYR A 607 66.92 17.72 -5.21
CA TYR A 607 66.06 18.41 -4.23
C TYR A 607 65.32 17.38 -3.36
N HIS A 608 65.86 17.16 -2.16
CA HIS A 608 65.19 17.04 -0.86
C HIS A 608 63.81 16.32 -0.84
N SER A 609 63.64 15.10 -0.35
CA SER A 609 63.95 14.49 0.98
C SER A 609 63.30 15.21 2.19
N VAL A 610 62.07 14.82 2.51
CA VAL A 610 61.57 14.73 3.90
C VAL A 610 60.96 13.33 3.99
N TYR A 611 61.80 12.33 4.15
CA TYR A 611 62.06 11.63 5.41
C TYR A 611 60.77 11.10 6.08
N TYR A 612 60.57 9.78 6.00
CA TYR A 612 60.17 8.82 7.06
C TYR A 612 59.01 9.22 7.99
N GLU A 613 57.98 8.43 8.22
CA GLU A 613 57.89 6.99 8.49
C GLU A 613 56.48 6.55 8.07
N ASP A 614 56.35 5.59 7.14
CA ASP A 614 55.14 4.76 7.13
C ASP A 614 55.30 3.74 8.27
N GLU A 615 54.61 3.97 9.37
CA GLU A 615 54.33 2.94 10.35
C GLU A 615 53.02 2.30 9.88
N TYR A 616 53.14 1.40 8.92
CA TYR A 616 52.06 0.46 8.64
C TYR A 616 51.81 -0.32 9.93
N ASP A 617 50.61 -0.18 10.49
CA ASP A 617 50.07 -1.10 11.47
C ASP A 617 49.81 -2.44 10.78
N ASP A 618 50.90 -3.21 10.60
CA ASP A 618 50.94 -4.59 10.14
C ASP A 618 50.62 -5.59 11.26
N THR A 619 50.02 -5.12 12.37
CA THR A 619 49.62 -5.96 13.50
C THR A 619 48.44 -6.90 13.17
N TYR A 620 47.79 -6.77 12.00
CA TYR A 620 46.66 -7.62 11.62
C TYR A 620 46.91 -8.67 10.52
N ASP A 621 48.11 -8.76 9.93
CA ASP A 621 48.39 -9.77 8.89
C ASP A 621 49.16 -11.01 9.41
N GLY A 622 49.31 -11.14 10.74
CA GLY A 622 50.05 -12.24 11.38
C GLY A 622 49.24 -13.49 11.74
N ASN A 623 47.89 -13.46 11.70
CA ASN A 623 47.09 -14.59 12.13
C ASN A 623 46.49 -15.39 10.98
N GLN A 624 47.20 -16.47 10.70
CA GLN A 624 46.76 -17.66 10.00
C GLN A 624 45.46 -18.22 10.63
N VAL A 625 44.31 -17.75 10.15
CA VAL A 625 42.99 -18.38 10.39
C VAL A 625 42.28 -18.55 9.06
N GLY A 626 42.90 -19.38 8.21
CA GLY A 626 42.21 -20.14 7.18
C GLY A 626 42.18 -21.60 7.64
N ALA A 627 40.97 -22.19 7.65
CA ALA A 627 40.66 -23.56 8.03
C ALA A 627 40.63 -23.84 9.55
N ASN A 628 39.49 -23.56 10.20
CA ASN A 628 38.71 -24.57 10.96
C ASN A 628 37.55 -24.04 11.83
N ASP A 629 37.22 -22.76 11.83
CA ASP A 629 36.18 -22.28 12.75
C ASP A 629 34.77 -22.44 12.17
N ALA A 630 34.12 -23.52 12.61
CA ALA A 630 32.69 -23.71 12.57
C ALA A 630 32.06 -22.83 13.66
N ASP A 631 31.75 -21.58 13.31
CA ASP A 631 30.96 -20.70 14.17
C ASP A 631 29.47 -20.84 13.85
N SER A 632 28.68 -21.04 14.90
CA SER A 632 27.24 -21.31 14.84
C SER A 632 26.44 -20.07 14.45
N ASP A 633 25.31 -20.30 13.78
CA ASP A 633 24.31 -19.31 13.32
C ASP A 633 23.72 -18.40 14.43
N ASP A 634 24.12 -18.55 15.70
CA ASP A 634 23.48 -17.86 16.83
C ASP A 634 23.96 -16.41 17.08
N GLU A 635 25.06 -15.95 16.46
CA GLU A 635 25.58 -14.59 16.75
C GLU A 635 24.93 -13.46 15.93
N LEU A 636 24.25 -13.74 14.82
CA LEU A 636 23.63 -12.71 13.97
C LEU A 636 22.33 -12.09 14.54
N ILE A 637 21.74 -12.70 15.57
CA ILE A 637 20.49 -12.24 16.18
C ILE A 637 20.70 -11.19 17.29
N SER A 638 21.96 -10.97 17.69
CA SER A 638 22.28 -10.21 18.91
C SER A 638 22.55 -8.70 18.72
N ARG A 639 22.57 -8.18 17.49
CA ARG A 639 23.13 -6.83 17.21
C ARG A 639 22.19 -5.64 17.11
N ARG A 640 20.87 -5.77 17.28
CA ARG A 640 19.98 -4.61 17.55
C ARG A 640 18.77 -5.05 18.38
N PRO A 641 18.56 -4.54 19.61
CA PRO A 641 17.24 -4.67 20.22
C PRO A 641 16.23 -3.92 19.35
N PHE A 642 15.13 -4.60 19.00
CA PHE A 642 14.00 -3.98 18.33
C PHE A 642 13.41 -2.89 19.22
N THR A 643 13.60 -1.62 18.85
CA THR A 643 12.99 -0.49 19.53
C THR A 643 11.55 -0.37 19.04
N ILE A 644 10.59 -0.73 19.89
CA ILE A 644 9.17 -0.49 19.64
C ILE A 644 8.97 1.03 19.49
N PRO A 645 8.52 1.53 18.33
CA PRO A 645 8.26 2.96 18.14
C PRO A 645 7.22 3.42 19.17
N GLN A 646 7.41 4.63 19.69
CA GLN A 646 6.71 5.15 20.87
C GLN A 646 5.18 5.15 20.74
N VAL A 647 4.66 5.15 19.51
CA VAL A 647 3.24 5.06 19.16
C VAL A 647 2.64 3.66 19.40
N LEU A 648 3.45 2.60 19.39
CA LEU A 648 3.02 1.21 19.62
C LEU A 648 3.11 0.77 21.10
N ARG A 649 3.45 1.67 22.03
CA ARG A 649 3.35 1.38 23.47
C ARG A 649 1.92 1.59 23.95
N THR A 650 1.07 0.58 23.78
CA THR A 650 -0.21 0.49 24.47
C THR A 650 0.02 0.25 25.96
N LYS A 651 -0.46 1.19 26.78
CA LYS A 651 -0.67 1.00 28.22
C LYS A 651 -1.66 -0.15 28.40
N VAL A 652 -1.23 -1.25 29.01
CA VAL A 652 -2.15 -2.27 29.55
C VAL A 652 -2.35 -1.95 31.03
N PRO A 653 -3.57 -1.55 31.45
CA PRO A 653 -3.96 -1.58 32.85
C PRO A 653 -4.18 -3.04 33.26
N ARG A 654 -3.41 -3.52 34.23
CA ARG A 654 -3.63 -4.81 34.89
C ARG A 654 -4.53 -4.57 36.10
N GLU A 655 -5.80 -4.93 36.00
CA GLU A 655 -6.69 -5.13 37.15
C GLU A 655 -6.78 -6.62 37.48
N GLY A 656 -6.89 -6.95 38.77
CA GLY A 656 -7.13 -8.30 39.27
C GLY A 656 -5.97 -8.86 40.09
N GLN A 657 -5.84 -8.39 41.32
CA GLN A 657 -4.88 -8.81 42.34
C GLN A 657 -5.70 -9.44 43.49
N GLU A 658 -5.38 -10.66 43.90
CA GLU A 658 -5.67 -11.18 45.24
C GLU A 658 -4.37 -11.81 45.76
N GLU A 659 -3.79 -11.10 46.74
CA GLU A 659 -3.12 -11.56 47.97
C GLU A 659 -2.19 -12.79 47.91
N ASP A 660 -0.89 -12.54 48.06
CA ASP A 660 -0.08 -13.10 49.16
C ASP A 660 1.23 -12.29 49.29
N ASP A 661 1.36 -11.63 50.44
CA ASP A 661 2.54 -11.21 51.21
C ASP A 661 3.89 -11.01 50.49
N ASP A 662 4.34 -9.74 50.42
CA ASP A 662 5.50 -9.22 51.15
C ASP A 662 6.05 -7.91 50.52
N ASP A 663 6.39 -6.97 51.41
CA ASP A 663 7.18 -5.75 51.24
C ASP A 663 6.49 -4.49 50.68
N GLU A 664 5.91 -3.76 51.64
CA GLU A 664 5.68 -2.31 51.69
C GLU A 664 6.91 -1.49 51.28
N GLU A 665 6.71 -0.33 50.63
CA GLU A 665 7.14 0.98 51.17
C GLU A 665 6.97 2.14 50.16
N ASP A 666 6.25 3.15 50.64
CA ASP A 666 5.89 4.49 50.13
C ASP A 666 6.79 5.19 49.08
N ASP A 667 6.20 6.12 48.34
CA ASP A 667 6.41 7.57 48.54
C ASP A 667 6.18 8.35 47.25
N ALA A 668 5.27 9.31 47.38
CA ALA A 668 5.32 10.65 46.82
C ALA A 668 5.15 10.81 45.30
N ASP A 669 3.94 11.26 44.94
CA ASP A 669 3.63 12.32 43.98
C ASP A 669 4.85 12.91 43.23
N GLU A 670 5.11 12.41 42.03
CA GLU A 670 5.86 13.18 41.02
C GLU A 670 4.88 13.99 40.20
N GLU A 671 4.51 15.14 40.77
CA GLU A 671 3.94 16.28 40.05
C GLU A 671 4.83 16.55 38.84
N ALA A 672 4.27 16.44 37.63
CA ALA A 672 4.95 16.73 36.39
C ALA A 672 5.65 18.10 36.47
N PRO A 673 6.87 18.24 35.91
CA PRO A 673 7.64 19.46 36.07
C PRO A 673 6.85 20.66 35.50
N LYS A 674 6.44 21.56 36.39
CA LYS A 674 5.88 22.87 36.02
C LYS A 674 6.94 23.58 35.15
N PRO A 675 6.63 23.98 33.90
CA PRO A 675 7.63 24.39 32.91
C PRO A 675 8.43 25.69 33.17
N ASP A 676 8.40 26.29 34.37
CA ASP A 676 8.85 27.69 34.55
C ASP A 676 9.95 27.93 35.62
N HIS A 677 10.64 26.91 36.12
CA HIS A 677 11.78 27.13 37.05
C HIS A 677 13.14 26.90 36.37
N PHE A 678 13.68 27.97 35.80
CA PHE A 678 14.93 28.00 35.03
C PHE A 678 16.22 27.73 35.84
N VAL A 679 16.22 27.83 37.18
CA VAL A 679 17.31 27.31 38.05
C VAL A 679 16.70 26.97 39.41
N GLN A 680 16.68 25.69 39.78
CA GLN A 680 16.23 25.27 41.12
C GLN A 680 17.38 25.49 42.13
N ASP A 681 17.11 26.22 43.21
CA ASP A 681 18.13 26.57 44.23
C ASP A 681 18.84 25.30 44.76
N PRO A 682 20.18 25.19 44.67
CA PRO A 682 20.93 24.01 45.13
C PRO A 682 20.80 23.74 46.63
N ALA A 683 20.34 24.70 47.45
CA ALA A 683 19.99 24.44 48.85
C ALA A 683 18.75 23.53 48.96
N VAL A 684 17.73 23.80 48.15
CA VAL A 684 16.47 23.03 48.13
C VAL A 684 16.70 21.61 47.60
N LEU A 685 17.57 21.44 46.59
CA LEU A 685 17.96 20.11 46.11
C LEU A 685 18.69 19.29 47.18
N ARG A 686 19.53 19.93 48.01
CA ARG A 686 20.24 19.27 49.11
C ARG A 686 19.28 18.84 50.21
N GLU A 687 18.35 19.71 50.58
CA GLU A 687 17.31 19.42 51.57
C GLU A 687 16.39 18.27 51.11
N LYS A 688 15.95 18.26 49.84
CA LYS A 688 15.14 17.17 49.29
C LYS A 688 15.90 15.84 49.23
N ALA A 689 17.20 15.87 48.96
CA ALA A 689 18.06 14.68 48.98
C ALA A 689 18.30 14.16 50.40
N GLU A 690 18.50 15.04 51.39
CA GLU A 690 18.59 14.65 52.80
C GLU A 690 17.25 14.08 53.32
N ALA A 691 16.13 14.66 52.93
CA ALA A 691 14.79 14.14 53.26
C ALA A 691 14.58 12.73 52.69
N ARG A 692 14.91 12.47 51.42
CA ARG A 692 14.85 11.11 50.83
C ARG A 692 15.77 10.13 51.56
N ARG A 693 16.97 10.57 51.99
CA ARG A 693 17.92 9.72 52.73
C ARG A 693 17.43 9.42 54.15
N MET A 694 16.81 10.38 54.82
CA MET A 694 16.18 10.20 56.14
C MET A 694 14.95 9.29 56.05
N ALA A 695 14.11 9.44 55.02
CA ALA A 695 12.97 8.56 54.77
C ALA A 695 13.41 7.11 54.54
N PHE A 696 14.43 6.89 53.69
CA PHE A 696 15.00 5.56 53.45
C PHE A 696 15.62 4.93 54.72
N LEU A 697 16.22 5.73 55.61
CA LEU A 697 16.75 5.25 56.89
C LEU A 697 15.66 4.97 57.93
N ALA A 698 14.55 5.72 57.90
CA ALA A 698 13.40 5.50 58.78
C ALA A 698 12.63 4.22 58.40
N LYS A 699 12.48 4.00 57.10
CA LYS A 699 11.86 2.81 56.49
C LYS A 699 12.63 1.52 56.71
N LYS A 700 13.95 1.58 56.53
CA LYS A 700 14.83 0.42 56.71
C LYS A 700 15.12 0.10 58.19
N GLY A 701 14.07 0.12 59.02
CA GLY A 701 14.05 -0.22 60.44
C GLY A 701 15.15 -1.20 60.81
N TYR A 702 15.94 -0.77 61.79
CA TYR A 702 17.13 -1.40 62.36
C TYR A 702 17.14 -2.95 62.25
N ARG A 703 17.57 -3.50 61.11
CA ARG A 703 17.86 -4.93 61.01
C ARG A 703 19.22 -5.17 61.64
N HIS A 704 19.18 -5.85 62.79
CA HIS A 704 20.35 -6.36 63.48
C HIS A 704 21.23 -7.14 62.48
N ASP A 705 22.44 -6.66 62.27
CA ASP A 705 23.50 -7.37 61.54
C ASP A 705 23.68 -8.75 62.19
N SER A 706 23.23 -9.83 61.52
CA SER A 706 23.61 -11.20 61.91
C SER A 706 24.97 -11.60 61.32
N SER A 707 25.83 -10.62 61.01
CA SER A 707 27.12 -10.84 60.35
C SER A 707 28.20 -11.49 61.25
N THR A 708 27.87 -11.86 62.49
CA THR A 708 28.82 -12.48 63.42
C THR A 708 29.11 -13.96 63.12
N ALA A 709 28.26 -14.65 62.35
CA ALA A 709 28.43 -16.08 62.09
C ALA A 709 29.52 -16.43 61.04
N VAL A 710 30.11 -15.45 60.34
CA VAL A 710 31.20 -15.74 59.38
C VAL A 710 32.59 -15.77 60.05
N ALA A 711 32.70 -15.29 61.29
CA ALA A 711 33.92 -15.33 62.08
C ALA A 711 34.12 -16.74 62.68
N GLY A 712 34.97 -17.55 62.03
CA GLY A 712 35.36 -18.84 62.57
C GLY A 712 36.11 -18.72 63.89
N SER A 713 35.96 -19.72 64.75
CA SER A 713 36.67 -19.84 66.03
C SER A 713 38.20 -19.70 65.85
N PRO A 714 38.93 -19.24 66.89
CA PRO A 714 40.38 -19.16 66.87
C PRO A 714 41.03 -20.47 66.42
N ARG A 715 42.15 -20.34 65.69
CA ARG A 715 42.91 -21.44 65.10
C ARG A 715 43.10 -22.56 66.14
N GLY A 716 42.59 -23.75 65.86
CA GLY A 716 42.68 -24.94 66.74
C GLY A 716 41.37 -25.40 67.36
N HIS A 717 40.30 -24.61 67.32
CA HIS A 717 38.94 -25.07 67.68
C HIS A 717 38.14 -25.32 66.39
N GLY A 718 37.49 -26.47 66.27
CA GLY A 718 36.66 -26.80 65.10
C GLY A 718 35.61 -25.72 64.82
N GLN A 719 35.25 -25.54 63.54
CA GLN A 719 34.21 -24.61 63.13
C GLN A 719 32.82 -25.24 63.31
N SER A 720 31.83 -24.43 63.68
CA SER A 720 30.44 -24.88 63.80
C SER A 720 29.85 -25.26 62.44
N ARG A 721 28.84 -26.14 62.41
CA ARG A 721 28.17 -26.52 61.15
C ARG A 721 27.63 -25.30 60.39
N GLU A 722 27.17 -24.29 61.13
CA GLU A 722 26.59 -23.05 60.64
C GLU A 722 27.64 -22.16 59.95
N THR A 723 28.81 -21.97 60.56
CA THR A 723 29.96 -21.25 59.95
C THR A 723 30.39 -21.90 58.62
N THR A 724 30.42 -23.24 58.55
CA THR A 724 30.74 -23.95 57.30
C THR A 724 29.65 -23.82 56.23
N GLN A 725 28.36 -23.77 56.60
CA GLN A 725 27.27 -23.58 55.63
C GLN A 725 27.26 -22.16 55.05
N GLU A 726 27.47 -21.14 55.88
CA GLU A 726 27.58 -19.75 55.39
C GLU A 726 28.80 -19.56 54.48
N ARG A 727 29.95 -20.14 54.81
CA ARG A 727 31.12 -20.13 53.91
C ARG A 727 30.82 -20.80 52.58
N ARG A 728 30.15 -21.96 52.57
CA ARG A 728 29.73 -22.64 51.33
C ARG A 728 28.79 -21.78 50.50
N LYS A 729 27.80 -21.10 51.10
CA LYS A 729 26.93 -20.16 50.37
C LYS A 729 27.71 -18.97 49.80
N LYS A 730 28.70 -18.45 50.54
CA LYS A 730 29.55 -17.33 50.07
C LYS A 730 30.49 -17.73 48.93
N GLU A 731 31.03 -18.94 48.95
CA GLU A 731 31.85 -19.46 47.84
C GLU A 731 31.02 -19.83 46.61
N ALA A 732 29.86 -20.48 46.78
CA ALA A 732 28.98 -20.82 45.66
C ALA A 732 28.50 -19.57 44.89
N ASN A 733 28.25 -18.46 45.58
CA ASN A 733 27.77 -17.22 44.97
C ASN A 733 28.88 -16.28 44.48
N LYS A 734 30.15 -16.62 44.72
CA LYS A 734 31.29 -15.77 44.32
C LYS A 734 31.47 -15.73 42.80
N ALA A 735 31.15 -16.83 42.11
CA ALA A 735 31.28 -16.92 40.65
C ALA A 735 30.14 -16.22 39.90
N THR A 736 28.91 -16.21 40.45
CA THR A 736 27.72 -15.73 39.74
C THR A 736 27.56 -14.21 39.72
N ARG A 737 28.00 -13.49 40.76
CA ARG A 737 27.75 -12.03 40.87
C ARG A 737 28.93 -11.14 40.48
N ALA A 738 30.17 -11.63 40.57
CA ALA A 738 31.35 -10.76 40.42
C ALA A 738 31.64 -10.34 38.97
N ASN A 739 31.35 -11.19 37.97
CA ASN A 739 31.69 -10.89 36.58
C ASN A 739 30.60 -10.11 35.82
N HIS A 740 29.32 -10.27 36.17
CA HIS A 740 28.25 -9.62 35.40
C HIS A 740 28.15 -8.10 35.65
N ASN A 741 28.52 -7.62 36.84
CA ASN A 741 28.45 -6.18 37.15
C ASN A 741 29.58 -5.35 36.52
N ARG A 742 30.74 -5.95 36.21
CA ARG A 742 31.83 -5.21 35.55
C ARG A 742 31.51 -4.90 34.09
N ARG A 743 30.93 -5.86 33.36
CA ARG A 743 30.55 -5.69 31.96
C ARG A 743 29.43 -4.65 31.80
N THR A 744 28.39 -4.73 32.61
CA THR A 744 27.31 -3.71 32.61
C THR A 744 27.80 -2.33 33.00
N MET A 745 28.71 -2.17 33.98
CA MET A 745 29.32 -0.87 34.28
C MET A 745 30.26 -0.37 33.19
N ALA A 746 30.99 -1.25 32.51
CA ALA A 746 31.86 -0.89 31.39
C ALA A 746 31.04 -0.46 30.16
N ASP A 747 29.98 -1.20 29.82
CA ASP A 747 29.06 -0.86 28.74
C ASP A 747 28.31 0.44 29.03
N ARG A 748 27.90 0.68 30.30
CA ARG A 748 27.28 1.95 30.72
C ARG A 748 28.25 3.13 30.70
N LYS A 749 29.56 2.90 30.83
CA LYS A 749 30.60 3.92 30.66
C LYS A 749 30.92 4.18 29.18
N ARG A 750 30.94 3.14 28.33
CA ARG A 750 31.06 3.27 26.86
C ARG A 750 29.84 3.98 26.27
N SER A 751 28.62 3.63 26.70
CA SER A 751 27.37 4.24 26.21
C SER A 751 27.22 5.71 26.62
N LYS A 752 27.98 6.18 27.61
CA LYS A 752 28.02 7.58 28.06
C LYS A 752 29.19 8.38 27.49
N GLY A 753 29.96 7.82 26.55
CA GLY A 753 31.10 8.52 25.94
C GLY A 753 32.25 8.84 26.90
N MET A 754 32.32 8.20 28.07
CA MET A 754 33.36 8.48 29.09
C MET A 754 34.69 7.74 28.83
N ILE A 755 34.76 6.89 27.82
CA ILE A 755 35.99 6.17 27.43
C ILE A 755 36.14 6.34 25.91
N PRO A 756 37.21 7.02 25.44
CA PRO A 756 37.56 7.04 24.02
C PRO A 756 37.76 5.61 23.52
N SER A 757 37.27 5.33 22.32
CA SER A 757 37.53 4.07 21.59
C SER A 757 39.01 3.79 21.46
#